data_AF-A0A4Q0TU11-F1
#
_entry.id   AF-A0A4Q0TU11-F1
#
_cell.length_a   1.000
_cell.length_b   1.000
_cell.length_c   1.000
_cell.angle_alpha   90.00
_cell.angle_beta   90.00
_cell.angle_gamma   90.00
#
_symmetry.space_group_name_H-M   'P 1'
#
loop_
_entity.id
_entity.type
_entity.pdbx_description
1 polymer ?
#
loop_
_entity_poly.entity_id
_entity_poly.type
_entity_poly.pdbx_seq_one_letter_code
_entity_poly.pdbx_strand_id
1 'polypeptide(L)'
;MQKLLSLPPNLVQSFHELERVNRTDWFCTSDPVGKKLGSGGGTAWLLKECYNEFADGTSFSGWLGKEKRILLHAGGQSRRLPGYAPSGKILTPVPVFRWERGQHLGQNLLSLQLPLYEKIMSLAPENLHTLIASGDVYIRSEKPLQTIPDADVVCYGLWVDPSLATHHGVFASDRKHPEKLDFMLQKPSLDELESLSKTHLFLMDIGIWLLSDRAVEVLMKRSYKENSEELRYYDLYSDFGLALGAHPCIEDEEVNTLSVAILPLPGGEFYHYGTSKELISSTLSVQNKVYDQRRIMHRKVKPNPAMFVQNAVVQIPLCAENADLWIENSHIGAQWKIASRHIITGVPENDWTLTVPAGVCVDVVPMGDKGFVARPYGLDDVFKGDLRDSKTTLTGIPFGEWMAKRGLSYTDLKGRTDDLQAASVFPLVNSAEELGLVLRWMLSEPKLEEGKNIWLRSERFSADEISAGANLKRLYAQREEFRKGNWKALAVNHEKSVFYQLDLADAAEDFVRLGLDMPELLPEDALQMSRIHNRMLRARILKLDGKDYRPEEQAAFDLLRDGLLGEISNRKSEPKLDVYSDQIVWGRSPVRIDMAGGWTDTPPYSLYSGGNVVNLAIELNGQPPLQVYVKPCKDFHIVLRSIDMGAMEIVSTFDELQDYKKIGSPFSIPKAALSLAGFAPAFSAVSYASLEEQLKDFGAGIEVTLLAAIPAGSGLGTSSILASTVLGAINDFCGLAWDKNEICQRTLVLEQLLTTGGGWQDQYGGVLQGVKLLQTEAGFAQSPLVRWLPDHLFTHPEYKDCHLLYYTGITRTAKGILAEIVSSMFLNSSLHLNLLSEMKAHALDMNEAIQRGSFVEFGRLVGKTWEQNKALDSGTNPPAVEAIIDLIKDYTLGYKLPGAGGGGYLYMVAKDPQAAVRIRKILTENAPNPRARFVEMTLSDKGFQVSRS
;
A
#
# COMPACT_ATOMS: atom_id res chain seq x y z
N MET A 1 -10.52 -16.31 3.24
CA MET A 1 -11.26 -15.08 3.56
C MET A 1 -12.04 -14.67 2.34
N GLN A 2 -13.32 -15.00 2.35
CA GLN A 2 -14.24 -14.77 1.25
C GLN A 2 -14.81 -13.35 1.29
N LYS A 3 -15.02 -12.75 0.11
CA LYS A 3 -15.62 -11.42 -0.08
C LYS A 3 -17.02 -11.59 -0.65
N LEU A 4 -18.01 -10.99 -0.02
CA LEU A 4 -19.42 -11.12 -0.35
C LEU A 4 -19.95 -9.74 -0.76
N LEU A 5 -20.51 -9.63 -1.98
CA LEU A 5 -20.99 -8.37 -2.53
C LEU A 5 -22.49 -8.41 -2.81
N SER A 6 -23.24 -7.43 -2.31
CA SER A 6 -24.57 -7.13 -2.83
C SER A 6 -24.41 -6.20 -4.04
N LEU A 7 -24.81 -6.63 -5.23
CA LEU A 7 -24.63 -5.92 -6.50
C LEU A 7 -25.97 -5.77 -7.27
N PRO A 8 -26.06 -4.83 -8.24
CA PRO A 8 -27.17 -4.79 -9.17
C PRO A 8 -27.35 -6.12 -9.95
N PRO A 9 -28.58 -6.56 -10.26
CA PRO A 9 -28.84 -7.88 -10.85
C PRO A 9 -28.07 -8.17 -12.16
N ASN A 10 -27.92 -7.18 -13.03
CA ASN A 10 -27.17 -7.30 -14.29
C ASN A 10 -25.66 -7.51 -14.06
N LEU A 11 -25.11 -6.91 -13.00
CA LEU A 11 -23.70 -6.99 -12.66
C LEU A 11 -23.35 -8.35 -12.04
N VAL A 12 -24.23 -8.95 -11.24
CA VAL A 12 -23.99 -10.26 -10.59
C VAL A 12 -23.51 -11.32 -11.59
N GLN A 13 -24.13 -11.39 -12.77
CA GLN A 13 -23.78 -12.41 -13.78
C GLN A 13 -22.46 -12.14 -14.50
N SER A 14 -22.00 -10.89 -14.52
CA SER A 14 -20.83 -10.46 -15.30
C SER A 14 -19.64 -10.05 -14.44
N PHE A 15 -19.82 -9.86 -13.12
CA PHE A 15 -18.80 -9.37 -12.19
C PHE A 15 -17.48 -10.14 -12.26
N HIS A 16 -17.52 -11.48 -12.15
CA HIS A 16 -16.31 -12.31 -12.17
C HIS A 16 -15.53 -12.19 -13.48
N GLU A 17 -16.23 -12.07 -14.61
CA GLU A 17 -15.61 -11.90 -15.93
C GLU A 17 -15.01 -10.50 -16.08
N LEU A 18 -15.75 -9.46 -15.66
CA LEU A 18 -15.36 -8.06 -15.81
C LEU A 18 -14.20 -7.66 -14.89
N GLU A 19 -14.27 -8.05 -13.61
CA GLU A 19 -13.22 -7.77 -12.62
C GLU A 19 -12.14 -8.86 -12.57
N ARG A 20 -12.28 -9.93 -13.37
CA ARG A 20 -11.31 -11.03 -13.52
C ARG A 20 -10.95 -11.70 -12.19
N VAL A 21 -11.96 -11.91 -11.36
CA VAL A 21 -11.84 -12.54 -10.04
C VAL A 21 -12.48 -13.94 -10.02
N ASN A 22 -11.98 -14.82 -9.17
CA ASN A 22 -12.54 -16.17 -9.05
C ASN A 22 -13.84 -16.16 -8.20
N ARG A 23 -14.66 -17.21 -8.34
CA ARG A 23 -15.90 -17.38 -7.56
C ARG A 23 -15.68 -17.86 -6.14
N THR A 24 -14.54 -18.49 -5.86
CA THR A 24 -14.24 -19.04 -4.53
C THR A 24 -13.93 -17.94 -3.52
N ASP A 25 -13.19 -16.91 -3.94
CA ASP A 25 -12.82 -15.78 -3.11
C ASP A 25 -13.86 -14.67 -3.15
N TRP A 26 -14.66 -14.60 -4.22
CA TRP A 26 -15.69 -13.58 -4.43
C TRP A 26 -17.06 -14.19 -4.71
N PHE A 27 -17.99 -13.99 -3.77
CA PHE A 27 -19.39 -14.28 -3.95
C PHE A 27 -20.17 -12.98 -4.16
N CYS A 28 -21.11 -12.97 -5.10
CA CYS A 28 -21.97 -11.82 -5.32
C CYS A 28 -23.39 -12.26 -5.62
N THR A 29 -24.37 -11.53 -5.08
CA THR A 29 -25.78 -11.70 -5.42
C THR A 29 -26.48 -10.35 -5.40
N SER A 30 -27.74 -10.32 -5.82
CA SER A 30 -28.62 -9.16 -5.71
C SER A 30 -29.76 -9.47 -4.74
N ASP A 31 -30.38 -8.44 -4.20
CA ASP A 31 -31.67 -8.59 -3.52
C ASP A 31 -32.69 -9.28 -4.48
N PRO A 32 -33.63 -10.09 -3.96
CA PRO A 32 -34.66 -10.70 -4.77
C PRO A 32 -35.45 -9.67 -5.57
N VAL A 33 -35.71 -9.96 -6.85
CA VAL A 33 -36.40 -9.02 -7.76
C VAL A 33 -37.73 -8.57 -7.17
N GLY A 34 -37.93 -7.26 -7.06
CA GLY A 34 -39.16 -6.66 -6.54
C GLY A 34 -39.29 -6.64 -5.01
N LYS A 35 -38.33 -7.19 -4.25
CA LYS A 35 -38.29 -7.09 -2.78
C LYS A 35 -37.22 -6.08 -2.35
N LYS A 36 -37.53 -5.31 -1.31
CA LYS A 36 -36.52 -4.51 -0.58
C LYS A 36 -36.30 -5.18 0.76
N LEU A 37 -35.07 -5.63 1.02
CA LEU A 37 -34.76 -6.39 2.24
C LEU A 37 -34.21 -5.52 3.38
N GLY A 38 -33.77 -4.29 3.09
CA GLY A 38 -33.01 -3.49 4.06
C GLY A 38 -31.58 -4.01 4.21
N SER A 39 -30.69 -3.24 4.84
CA SER A 39 -29.27 -3.63 4.96
C SER A 39 -29.06 -4.86 5.85
N GLY A 40 -29.88 -5.06 6.89
CA GLY A 40 -29.86 -6.26 7.74
C GLY A 40 -30.39 -7.50 7.00
N GLY A 41 -31.57 -7.37 6.38
CA GLY A 41 -32.16 -8.46 5.57
C GLY A 41 -31.32 -8.83 4.36
N GLY A 42 -30.69 -7.85 3.71
CA GLY A 42 -29.72 -8.07 2.62
C GLY A 42 -28.47 -8.81 3.10
N THR A 43 -28.00 -8.54 4.32
CA THR A 43 -26.88 -9.29 4.94
C THR A 43 -27.27 -10.75 5.14
N ALA A 44 -28.46 -11.01 5.72
CA ALA A 44 -28.96 -12.36 5.93
C ALA A 44 -29.13 -13.13 4.60
N TRP A 45 -29.66 -12.46 3.57
CA TRP A 45 -29.78 -13.00 2.22
C TRP A 45 -28.42 -13.38 1.62
N LEU A 46 -27.47 -12.43 1.63
CA LEU A 46 -26.14 -12.61 1.06
C LEU A 46 -25.38 -13.78 1.72
N LEU A 47 -25.46 -13.89 3.06
CA LEU A 47 -24.87 -15.02 3.81
C LEU A 47 -25.57 -16.34 3.50
N LYS A 48 -26.91 -16.35 3.43
CA LYS A 48 -27.68 -17.57 3.18
C LYS A 48 -27.44 -18.12 1.78
N GLU A 49 -27.41 -17.27 0.77
CA GLU A 49 -27.14 -17.70 -0.61
C GLU A 49 -25.70 -18.19 -0.76
N CYS A 50 -24.73 -17.51 -0.14
CA CYS A 50 -23.35 -17.96 -0.12
C CYS A 50 -23.20 -19.33 0.57
N TYR A 51 -23.88 -19.51 1.70
CA TYR A 51 -23.95 -20.80 2.39
C TYR A 51 -24.56 -21.88 1.49
N ASN A 52 -25.69 -21.61 0.82
CA ASN A 52 -26.33 -22.59 -0.06
C ASN A 52 -25.41 -23.03 -1.22
N GLU A 53 -24.51 -22.15 -1.69
CA GLU A 53 -23.55 -22.48 -2.75
C GLU A 53 -22.32 -23.26 -2.23
N PHE A 54 -21.82 -22.97 -1.02
CA PHE A 54 -20.51 -23.46 -0.54
C PHE A 54 -20.53 -24.28 0.76
N ALA A 55 -21.68 -24.58 1.36
CA ALA A 55 -21.75 -25.20 2.69
C ALA A 55 -21.19 -26.63 2.80
N ASP A 56 -21.01 -27.36 1.69
CA ASP A 56 -20.53 -28.75 1.64
C ASP A 56 -21.16 -29.67 2.73
N GLY A 57 -22.46 -29.50 3.00
CA GLY A 57 -23.22 -30.30 3.98
C GLY A 57 -22.97 -29.95 5.46
N THR A 58 -22.19 -28.91 5.77
CA THR A 58 -22.01 -28.42 7.15
C THR A 58 -23.17 -27.53 7.61
N SER A 59 -23.43 -27.45 8.92
CA SER A 59 -24.43 -26.53 9.47
C SER A 59 -24.05 -25.07 9.22
N PHE A 60 -25.02 -24.15 9.21
CA PHE A 60 -24.73 -22.73 8.98
C PHE A 60 -23.71 -22.16 9.96
N SER A 61 -23.89 -22.44 11.25
CA SER A 61 -22.96 -22.01 12.32
C SER A 61 -21.55 -22.61 12.12
N GLY A 62 -21.48 -23.90 11.77
CA GLY A 62 -20.20 -24.56 11.49
C GLY A 62 -19.53 -24.08 10.20
N TRP A 63 -20.29 -23.60 9.22
CA TRP A 63 -19.76 -22.95 8.01
C TRP A 63 -19.26 -21.53 8.30
N LEU A 64 -20.01 -20.78 9.10
CA LEU A 64 -19.68 -19.40 9.46
C LEU A 64 -18.34 -19.35 10.21
N GLY A 65 -18.15 -20.19 11.23
CA GLY A 65 -16.94 -20.23 12.05
C GLY A 65 -15.69 -20.85 11.39
N LYS A 66 -15.77 -21.31 10.13
CA LYS A 66 -14.60 -21.87 9.41
C LYS A 66 -13.66 -20.81 8.87
N GLU A 67 -14.19 -19.65 8.48
CA GLU A 67 -13.39 -18.60 7.89
C GLU A 67 -13.99 -17.21 8.09
N LYS A 68 -13.11 -16.21 8.01
CA LYS A 68 -13.47 -14.80 8.05
C LYS A 68 -14.06 -14.33 6.70
N ARG A 69 -15.03 -13.42 6.75
CA ARG A 69 -15.76 -12.88 5.59
C ARG A 69 -15.91 -11.37 5.66
N ILE A 70 -15.85 -10.73 4.49
CA ILE A 70 -16.11 -9.29 4.31
C ILE A 70 -17.35 -9.13 3.42
N LEU A 71 -18.40 -8.52 3.94
CA LEU A 71 -19.64 -8.19 3.24
C LEU A 71 -19.67 -6.70 2.87
N LEU A 72 -19.94 -6.40 1.60
CA LEU A 72 -20.09 -5.03 1.11
C LEU A 72 -21.46 -4.84 0.46
N HIS A 73 -22.21 -3.87 0.99
CA HIS A 73 -23.51 -3.50 0.46
C HIS A 73 -23.39 -2.47 -0.66
N ALA A 74 -23.61 -2.89 -1.91
CA ALA A 74 -23.53 -2.01 -3.08
C ALA A 74 -24.74 -2.10 -4.05
N GLY A 75 -25.74 -2.94 -3.75
CA GLY A 75 -26.85 -3.29 -4.65
C GLY A 75 -28.06 -2.34 -4.67
N GLY A 76 -27.94 -1.12 -4.12
CA GLY A 76 -29.04 -0.16 -4.09
C GLY A 76 -29.38 0.45 -5.46
N GLN A 77 -30.61 0.96 -5.62
CA GLN A 77 -31.10 1.60 -6.87
C GLN A 77 -30.27 2.80 -7.36
N SER A 78 -29.38 3.34 -6.52
CA SER A 78 -28.41 4.38 -6.89
C SER A 78 -29.02 5.63 -7.55
N ARG A 79 -30.23 6.01 -7.13
CA ARG A 79 -31.03 7.12 -7.69
C ARG A 79 -30.32 8.48 -7.73
N ARG A 80 -29.39 8.72 -6.79
CA ARG A 80 -28.65 9.99 -6.65
C ARG A 80 -27.28 9.99 -7.34
N LEU A 81 -26.88 8.87 -7.92
CA LEU A 81 -25.70 8.75 -8.79
C LEU A 81 -26.09 7.93 -10.04
N PRO A 82 -26.96 8.46 -10.92
CA PRO A 82 -27.52 7.68 -12.02
C PRO A 82 -26.45 7.10 -12.95
N GLY A 83 -25.43 7.88 -13.32
CA GLY A 83 -24.41 7.48 -14.30
C GLY A 83 -23.60 6.23 -13.93
N TYR A 84 -23.56 5.85 -12.65
CA TYR A 84 -22.88 4.64 -12.19
C TYR A 84 -23.83 3.58 -11.62
N ALA A 85 -25.15 3.83 -11.65
CA ALA A 85 -26.14 2.84 -11.22
C ALA A 85 -26.03 1.50 -11.96
N PRO A 86 -25.84 1.45 -13.30
CA PRO A 86 -25.77 0.18 -14.03
C PRO A 86 -24.52 -0.65 -13.71
N SER A 87 -23.38 0.00 -13.48
CA SER A 87 -22.11 -0.66 -13.12
C SER A 87 -21.95 -0.90 -11.62
N GLY A 88 -22.87 -0.40 -10.79
CA GLY A 88 -22.74 -0.38 -9.34
C GLY A 88 -21.80 0.73 -8.84
N LYS A 89 -22.17 1.39 -7.74
CA LYS A 89 -21.36 2.47 -7.11
C LYS A 89 -19.98 2.01 -6.67
N ILE A 90 -19.88 0.77 -6.20
CA ILE A 90 -18.64 0.22 -5.68
C ILE A 90 -17.59 0.02 -6.78
N LEU A 91 -18.01 -0.05 -8.05
CA LEU A 91 -17.13 -0.13 -9.21
C LEU A 91 -17.01 1.22 -9.94
N THR A 92 -17.40 2.33 -9.29
CA THR A 92 -17.13 3.67 -9.82
C THR A 92 -15.62 3.85 -9.94
N PRO A 93 -15.09 4.15 -11.13
CA PRO A 93 -13.66 4.40 -11.32
C PRO A 93 -13.21 5.61 -10.50
N VAL A 94 -12.01 5.54 -9.91
CA VAL A 94 -11.46 6.64 -9.10
C VAL A 94 -10.09 7.04 -9.65
N PRO A 95 -9.83 8.33 -9.92
CA PRO A 95 -8.55 8.76 -10.46
C PRO A 95 -7.42 8.56 -9.43
N VAL A 96 -6.24 8.25 -9.95
CA VAL A 96 -5.01 8.12 -9.15
C VAL A 96 -4.73 9.40 -8.36
N PHE A 97 -4.35 9.26 -7.10
CA PHE A 97 -4.04 10.38 -6.21
C PHE A 97 -2.66 10.94 -6.50
N ARG A 98 -2.55 12.28 -6.63
CA ARG A 98 -1.30 12.97 -7.02
C ARG A 98 -0.13 12.85 -6.05
N TRP A 99 -0.39 12.36 -4.84
CA TRP A 99 0.57 12.26 -3.74
C TRP A 99 0.83 10.80 -3.31
N GLU A 100 0.10 9.85 -3.89
CA GLU A 100 0.21 8.42 -3.57
C GLU A 100 0.96 7.69 -4.69
N ARG A 101 1.69 6.63 -4.33
CA ARG A 101 2.46 5.80 -5.26
C ARG A 101 1.96 4.37 -5.23
N GLY A 102 2.12 3.67 -6.34
CA GLY A 102 1.68 2.29 -6.48
C GLY A 102 0.17 2.17 -6.63
N GLN A 103 -0.51 3.20 -7.15
CA GLN A 103 -1.93 3.10 -7.48
C GLN A 103 -2.13 2.62 -8.92
N HIS A 104 -3.25 1.94 -9.16
CA HIS A 104 -3.58 1.38 -10.47
C HIS A 104 -4.35 2.41 -11.31
N LEU A 105 -4.06 2.48 -12.61
CA LEU A 105 -4.79 3.40 -13.50
C LEU A 105 -6.27 3.03 -13.62
N GLY A 106 -6.56 1.72 -13.54
CA GLY A 106 -7.90 1.14 -13.60
C GLY A 106 -8.64 1.04 -12.26
N GLN A 107 -8.10 1.61 -11.18
CA GLN A 107 -8.68 1.46 -9.84
C GLN A 107 -10.12 1.99 -9.73
N ASN A 108 -10.88 1.37 -8.84
CA ASN A 108 -12.26 1.72 -8.53
C ASN A 108 -12.45 1.86 -7.01
N LEU A 109 -13.66 2.21 -6.59
CA LEU A 109 -13.96 2.41 -5.17
C LEU A 109 -13.73 1.12 -4.34
N LEU A 110 -14.11 -0.05 -4.87
CA LEU A 110 -13.89 -1.36 -4.24
C LEU A 110 -12.41 -1.60 -3.96
N SER A 111 -11.55 -1.41 -4.97
CA SER A 111 -10.11 -1.68 -4.85
C SER A 111 -9.41 -0.74 -3.86
N LEU A 112 -9.96 0.46 -3.64
CA LEU A 112 -9.45 1.41 -2.65
C LEU A 112 -9.92 1.08 -1.22
N GLN A 113 -11.14 0.57 -1.06
CA GLN A 113 -11.72 0.23 0.24
C GLN A 113 -11.16 -1.07 0.82
N LEU A 114 -11.02 -2.11 -0.02
CA LEU A 114 -10.76 -3.48 0.42
C LEU A 114 -9.50 -3.62 1.30
N PRO A 115 -8.36 -2.96 1.02
CA PRO A 115 -7.15 -3.12 1.83
C PRO A 115 -7.36 -2.78 3.31
N LEU A 116 -8.16 -1.75 3.62
CA LEU A 116 -8.47 -1.39 5.00
C LEU A 116 -9.32 -2.49 5.68
N TYR A 117 -10.32 -3.01 4.98
CA TYR A 117 -11.21 -4.05 5.52
C TYR A 117 -10.48 -5.37 5.75
N GLU A 118 -9.61 -5.79 4.84
CA GLU A 118 -8.76 -6.97 5.03
C GLU A 118 -7.83 -6.80 6.23
N LYS A 119 -7.29 -5.60 6.44
CA LYS A 119 -6.45 -5.27 7.59
C LYS A 119 -7.22 -5.27 8.92
N ILE A 120 -8.44 -4.72 8.94
CA ILE A 120 -9.32 -4.81 10.12
C ILE A 120 -9.62 -6.28 10.43
N MET A 121 -9.95 -7.06 9.39
CA MET A 121 -10.36 -8.45 9.55
C MET A 121 -9.20 -9.36 9.97
N SER A 122 -7.97 -9.09 9.54
CA SER A 122 -6.78 -9.81 9.99
C SER A 122 -6.45 -9.56 11.47
N LEU A 123 -6.79 -8.36 11.99
CA LEU A 123 -6.64 -8.00 13.40
C LEU A 123 -7.80 -8.46 14.29
N ALA A 124 -8.93 -8.87 13.69
CA ALA A 124 -10.11 -9.27 14.45
C ALA A 124 -9.83 -10.55 15.28
N PRO A 125 -10.33 -10.63 16.52
CA PRO A 125 -10.40 -11.87 17.30
C PRO A 125 -10.96 -13.09 16.54
N GLU A 126 -10.65 -14.31 17.01
CA GLU A 126 -11.09 -15.55 16.36
C GLU A 126 -12.61 -15.72 16.36
N ASN A 127 -13.34 -15.16 17.31
CA ASN A 127 -14.81 -15.24 17.37
C ASN A 127 -15.53 -14.26 16.44
N LEU A 128 -14.81 -13.31 15.82
CA LEU A 128 -15.36 -12.33 14.89
C LEU A 128 -15.07 -12.77 13.44
N HIS A 129 -16.06 -13.41 12.81
CA HIS A 129 -15.94 -13.95 11.45
C HIS A 129 -16.58 -13.09 10.37
N THR A 130 -17.38 -12.08 10.70
CA THR A 130 -18.14 -11.30 9.71
C THR A 130 -17.88 -9.81 9.85
N LEU A 131 -17.35 -9.18 8.80
CA LEU A 131 -17.26 -7.73 8.67
C LEU A 131 -18.33 -7.25 7.69
N ILE A 132 -19.19 -6.32 8.09
CA ILE A 132 -20.17 -5.66 7.23
C ILE A 132 -19.71 -4.22 6.97
N ALA A 133 -19.66 -3.81 5.72
CA ALA A 133 -19.32 -2.44 5.35
C ALA A 133 -20.18 -1.85 4.22
N SER A 134 -20.27 -0.51 4.17
CA SER A 134 -20.92 0.18 3.05
C SER A 134 -20.04 0.18 1.80
N GLY A 135 -20.66 -0.07 0.64
CA GLY A 135 -19.99 -0.02 -0.66
C GLY A 135 -19.83 1.38 -1.25
N ASP A 136 -20.43 2.42 -0.67
CA ASP A 136 -20.41 3.78 -1.23
C ASP A 136 -19.64 4.82 -0.39
N VAL A 137 -18.77 4.36 0.51
CA VAL A 137 -17.92 5.22 1.35
C VAL A 137 -16.46 4.79 1.27
N TYR A 138 -15.56 5.69 0.91
CA TYR A 138 -14.13 5.46 1.04
C TYR A 138 -13.63 5.93 2.42
N ILE A 139 -13.01 5.02 3.16
CA ILE A 139 -12.53 5.25 4.53
C ILE A 139 -11.01 5.07 4.53
N ARG A 140 -10.29 5.98 5.19
CA ARG A 140 -8.84 5.91 5.35
C ARG A 140 -8.44 6.02 6.80
N SER A 141 -7.36 5.36 7.19
CA SER A 141 -6.75 5.49 8.52
C SER A 141 -5.34 6.03 8.36
N GLU A 142 -5.04 7.17 8.97
CA GLU A 142 -3.68 7.74 8.96
C GLU A 142 -2.75 7.09 9.98
N LYS A 143 -3.33 6.48 11.02
CA LYS A 143 -2.60 5.88 12.12
C LYS A 143 -2.79 4.36 12.13
N PRO A 144 -1.88 3.61 12.78
CA PRO A 144 -2.06 2.19 13.01
C PRO A 144 -3.42 1.88 13.66
N LEU A 145 -4.02 0.76 13.24
CA LEU A 145 -5.27 0.30 13.81
C LEU A 145 -5.05 -0.18 15.26
N GLN A 146 -6.05 0.04 16.10
CA GLN A 146 -6.03 -0.39 17.50
C GLN A 146 -6.36 -1.88 17.61
N THR A 147 -6.05 -2.48 18.76
CA THR A 147 -6.52 -3.83 19.09
C THR A 147 -8.04 -3.86 19.14
N ILE A 148 -8.63 -4.85 18.48
CA ILE A 148 -10.08 -5.04 18.43
C ILE A 148 -10.50 -5.77 19.70
N PRO A 149 -11.43 -5.22 20.50
CA PRO A 149 -11.90 -5.85 21.72
C PRO A 149 -12.73 -7.11 21.42
N ASP A 150 -12.75 -8.03 22.37
CA ASP A 150 -13.63 -9.20 22.34
C ASP A 150 -15.06 -8.79 22.74
N ALA A 151 -15.97 -8.77 21.75
CA ALA A 151 -17.38 -8.44 21.90
C ALA A 151 -18.19 -9.12 20.80
N ASP A 152 -19.51 -9.26 20.98
CA ASP A 152 -20.37 -9.86 19.96
C ASP A 152 -20.55 -8.96 18.74
N VAL A 153 -20.53 -7.64 18.95
CA VAL A 153 -20.56 -6.61 17.91
C VAL A 153 -19.49 -5.55 18.19
N VAL A 154 -18.65 -5.26 17.21
CA VAL A 154 -17.70 -4.14 17.28
C VAL A 154 -18.00 -3.14 16.17
N CYS A 155 -18.38 -1.93 16.54
CA CYS A 155 -18.69 -0.85 15.60
C CYS A 155 -17.53 0.13 15.51
N TYR A 156 -17.10 0.46 14.30
CA TYR A 156 -16.16 1.56 14.11
C TYR A 156 -16.89 2.88 13.96
N GLY A 157 -16.34 3.93 14.57
CA GLY A 157 -16.84 5.28 14.42
C GLY A 157 -15.75 6.32 14.25
N LEU A 158 -16.16 7.54 13.90
CA LEU A 158 -15.26 8.68 13.72
C LEU A 158 -15.66 9.85 14.61
N TRP A 159 -14.66 10.50 15.21
CA TRP A 159 -14.85 11.78 15.86
C TRP A 159 -15.02 12.86 14.79
N VAL A 160 -16.21 13.45 14.72
CA VAL A 160 -16.56 14.50 13.76
C VAL A 160 -17.26 15.66 14.45
N ASP A 161 -17.37 16.78 13.74
CA ASP A 161 -18.23 17.89 14.17
C ASP A 161 -19.69 17.41 14.27
N PRO A 162 -20.44 17.79 15.33
CA PRO A 162 -21.85 17.43 15.49
C PRO A 162 -22.73 17.75 14.27
N SER A 163 -22.41 18.79 13.47
CA SER A 163 -23.17 19.10 12.26
C SER A 163 -23.13 17.97 11.24
N LEU A 164 -21.96 17.33 11.07
CA LEU A 164 -21.79 16.18 10.18
C LEU A 164 -22.54 14.96 10.71
N ALA A 165 -22.52 14.77 12.04
CA ALA A 165 -23.20 13.66 12.70
C ALA A 165 -24.71 13.64 12.44
N THR A 166 -25.35 14.81 12.25
CA THR A 166 -26.81 14.90 12.00
C THR A 166 -27.30 14.19 10.73
N HIS A 167 -26.39 13.87 9.80
CA HIS A 167 -26.73 13.18 8.55
C HIS A 167 -26.50 11.67 8.61
N HIS A 168 -25.92 11.15 9.70
CA HIS A 168 -25.45 9.78 9.85
C HIS A 168 -26.00 9.12 11.12
N GLY A 169 -25.70 7.82 11.30
CA GLY A 169 -25.87 7.16 12.59
C GLY A 169 -24.83 7.67 13.59
N VAL A 170 -25.19 7.74 14.86
CA VAL A 170 -24.31 8.23 15.93
C VAL A 170 -24.34 7.22 17.08
N PHE A 171 -23.17 6.69 17.43
CA PHE A 171 -22.98 5.90 18.63
C PHE A 171 -22.77 6.82 19.83
N ALA A 172 -23.53 6.61 20.89
CA ALA A 172 -23.37 7.30 22.16
C ALA A 172 -22.76 6.34 23.20
N SER A 173 -21.69 6.77 23.85
CA SER A 173 -21.09 6.06 24.99
C SER A 173 -21.01 6.95 26.22
N ASP A 174 -21.20 6.36 27.40
CA ASP A 174 -21.04 7.08 28.67
C ASP A 174 -19.57 7.50 28.82
N ARG A 175 -19.33 8.73 29.30
CA ARG A 175 -17.97 9.27 29.49
C ARG A 175 -17.07 8.44 30.40
N LYS A 176 -17.61 7.61 31.29
CA LYS A 176 -16.88 6.70 32.18
C LYS A 176 -16.49 5.38 31.50
N HIS A 177 -17.23 4.98 30.47
CA HIS A 177 -17.05 3.74 29.72
C HIS A 177 -17.10 4.01 28.20
N PRO A 178 -16.16 4.83 27.68
CA PRO A 178 -16.20 5.29 26.29
C PRO A 178 -16.12 4.18 25.25
N GLU A 179 -15.62 3.00 25.63
CA GLU A 179 -15.44 1.81 24.80
C GLU A 179 -16.71 0.97 24.62
N LYS A 180 -17.75 1.19 25.45
CA LYS A 180 -19.01 0.43 25.40
C LYS A 180 -20.12 1.29 24.81
N LEU A 181 -20.95 0.69 23.95
CA LEU A 181 -22.14 1.37 23.44
C LEU A 181 -23.19 1.49 24.53
N ASP A 182 -23.64 2.72 24.79
CA ASP A 182 -24.81 2.95 25.63
C ASP A 182 -26.08 2.82 24.77
N PHE A 183 -26.15 3.60 23.68
CA PHE A 183 -27.20 3.51 22.67
C PHE A 183 -26.76 4.15 21.34
N MET A 184 -27.49 3.86 20.27
CA MET A 184 -27.31 4.47 18.96
C MET A 184 -28.46 5.44 18.65
N LEU A 185 -28.17 6.53 17.93
CA LEU A 185 -29.16 7.45 17.38
C LEU A 185 -29.06 7.46 15.85
N GLN A 186 -30.18 7.63 15.16
CA GLN A 186 -30.20 7.73 13.70
C GLN A 186 -30.55 9.15 13.27
N LYS A 187 -29.58 9.85 12.66
CA LYS A 187 -29.71 11.24 12.15
C LYS A 187 -30.27 12.19 13.22
N PRO A 188 -29.63 12.26 14.41
CA PRO A 188 -30.10 13.11 15.48
C PRO A 188 -30.00 14.60 15.10
N SER A 189 -30.84 15.41 15.72
CA SER A 189 -30.75 16.86 15.64
C SER A 189 -29.57 17.39 16.48
N LEU A 190 -29.13 18.62 16.19
CA LEU A 190 -28.09 19.28 16.98
C LEU A 190 -28.52 19.46 18.45
N ASP A 191 -29.80 19.80 18.68
CA ASP A 191 -30.35 20.02 20.02
C ASP A 191 -30.32 18.73 20.86
N GLU A 192 -30.64 17.58 20.24
CA GLU A 192 -30.55 16.27 20.89
C GLU A 192 -29.10 15.94 21.29
N LEU A 193 -28.14 16.12 20.36
CA LEU A 193 -26.72 15.90 20.64
C LEU A 193 -26.19 16.83 21.75
N GLU A 194 -26.59 18.10 21.73
CA GLU A 194 -26.20 19.07 22.76
C GLU A 194 -26.70 18.65 24.14
N SER A 195 -27.97 18.23 24.24
CA SER A 195 -28.57 17.81 25.50
C SER A 195 -27.85 16.62 26.17
N LEU A 196 -27.33 15.71 25.35
CA LEU A 196 -26.64 14.48 25.78
C LEU A 196 -25.11 14.66 25.96
N SER A 197 -24.53 15.73 25.42
CA SER A 197 -23.08 15.97 25.39
C SER A 197 -22.40 16.04 26.77
N LYS A 198 -23.15 16.37 27.83
CA LYS A 198 -22.64 16.44 29.21
C LYS A 198 -22.31 15.06 29.78
N THR A 199 -23.08 14.05 29.41
CA THR A 199 -22.98 12.69 29.94
C THR A 199 -22.33 11.73 28.96
N HIS A 200 -22.50 11.96 27.65
CA HIS A 200 -22.06 11.04 26.61
C HIS A 200 -20.98 11.62 25.70
N LEU A 201 -20.29 10.71 25.02
CA LEU A 201 -19.43 10.98 23.88
C LEU A 201 -20.09 10.42 22.61
N PHE A 202 -19.87 11.10 21.48
CA PHE A 202 -20.49 10.73 20.21
C PHE A 202 -19.47 10.35 19.16
N LEU A 203 -19.67 9.17 18.57
CA LEU A 203 -18.92 8.70 17.42
C LEU A 203 -19.88 8.56 16.23
N MET A 204 -19.56 9.22 15.12
CA MET A 204 -20.32 9.03 13.88
C MET A 204 -20.04 7.64 13.34
N ASP A 205 -21.10 6.88 13.06
CA ASP A 205 -20.99 5.59 12.40
C ASP A 205 -20.43 5.75 10.99
N ILE A 206 -19.35 5.02 10.71
CA ILE A 206 -18.73 4.98 9.39
C ILE A 206 -19.17 3.77 8.56
N GLY A 207 -20.05 2.93 9.12
CA GLY A 207 -20.58 1.74 8.45
C GLY A 207 -19.53 0.65 8.28
N ILE A 208 -18.71 0.38 9.31
CA ILE A 208 -17.85 -0.82 9.41
C ILE A 208 -18.15 -1.54 10.73
N TRP A 209 -18.79 -2.70 10.65
CA TRP A 209 -19.27 -3.44 11.83
C TRP A 209 -18.71 -4.86 11.78
N LEU A 210 -18.07 -5.32 12.85
CA LEU A 210 -17.65 -6.70 13.04
C LEU A 210 -18.70 -7.42 13.87
N LEU A 211 -19.13 -8.59 13.43
CA LEU A 211 -20.12 -9.42 14.09
C LEU A 211 -19.53 -10.80 14.39
N SER A 212 -19.80 -11.26 15.60
CA SER A 212 -19.61 -12.65 16.02
C SER A 212 -20.65 -13.56 15.36
N ASP A 213 -20.39 -14.86 15.39
CA ASP A 213 -21.34 -15.85 14.86
C ASP A 213 -22.69 -15.77 15.57
N ARG A 214 -22.69 -15.49 16.89
CA ARG A 214 -23.92 -15.27 17.67
C ARG A 214 -24.69 -14.03 17.18
N ALA A 215 -24.00 -12.91 16.97
CA ALA A 215 -24.64 -11.69 16.48
C ALA A 215 -25.23 -11.88 15.07
N VAL A 216 -24.55 -12.64 14.20
CA VAL A 216 -25.06 -13.00 12.87
C VAL A 216 -26.33 -13.85 12.97
N GLU A 217 -26.36 -14.85 13.86
CA GLU A 217 -27.54 -15.70 14.06
C GLU A 217 -28.77 -14.87 14.51
N VAL A 218 -28.59 -13.93 15.44
CA VAL A 218 -29.66 -13.01 15.89
C VAL A 218 -30.12 -12.10 14.75
N LEU A 219 -29.18 -11.50 14.01
CA LEU A 219 -29.48 -10.66 12.84
C LEU A 219 -30.29 -11.44 11.78
N MET A 220 -29.89 -12.68 11.50
CA MET A 220 -30.61 -13.54 10.57
C MET A 220 -32.01 -13.84 11.06
N LYS A 221 -32.17 -14.29 12.31
CA LYS A 221 -33.48 -14.60 12.90
C LYS A 221 -34.44 -13.41 12.81
N ARG A 222 -33.97 -12.19 13.09
CA ARG A 222 -34.77 -10.95 12.98
C ARG A 222 -35.03 -10.51 11.54
N SER A 223 -34.28 -11.02 10.57
CA SER A 223 -34.48 -10.74 9.14
C SER A 223 -35.58 -11.61 8.51
N TYR A 224 -35.96 -12.72 9.13
CA TYR A 224 -37.06 -13.57 8.69
C TYR A 224 -38.39 -13.20 9.36
N LYS A 225 -39.50 -13.51 8.70
CA LYS A 225 -40.83 -13.48 9.32
C LYS A 225 -40.94 -14.66 10.31
N GLU A 226 -41.65 -14.46 11.41
CA GLU A 226 -41.86 -15.51 12.41
C GLU A 226 -42.43 -16.78 11.77
N ASN A 227 -41.80 -17.93 12.07
CA ASN A 227 -42.18 -19.25 11.57
C ASN A 227 -42.24 -19.38 10.03
N SER A 228 -41.44 -18.58 9.30
CA SER A 228 -41.37 -18.61 7.84
C SER A 228 -39.93 -18.45 7.33
N GLU A 229 -39.61 -19.06 6.20
CA GLU A 229 -38.36 -18.83 5.46
C GLU A 229 -38.41 -17.53 4.62
N GLU A 230 -39.49 -16.75 4.72
CA GLU A 230 -39.62 -15.49 4.00
C GLU A 230 -38.94 -14.33 4.75
N LEU A 231 -38.01 -13.65 4.07
CA LEU A 231 -37.38 -12.43 4.57
C LEU A 231 -38.37 -11.26 4.66
N ARG A 232 -38.24 -10.46 5.73
CA ARG A 232 -38.89 -9.15 5.90
C ARG A 232 -37.88 -8.03 5.65
N TYR A 233 -38.39 -6.80 5.47
CA TYR A 233 -37.53 -5.61 5.49
C TYR A 233 -36.96 -5.45 6.90
N TYR A 234 -35.63 -5.46 7.02
CA TYR A 234 -34.92 -5.25 8.27
C TYR A 234 -33.64 -4.46 7.98
N ASP A 235 -33.53 -3.26 8.52
CA ASP A 235 -32.37 -2.38 8.32
C ASP A 235 -31.38 -2.48 9.47
N LEU A 236 -30.10 -2.59 9.12
CA LEU A 236 -29.01 -2.72 10.08
C LEU A 236 -28.90 -1.47 10.95
N TYR A 237 -29.16 -0.28 10.41
CA TYR A 237 -28.94 0.98 11.12
C TYR A 237 -30.19 1.44 11.87
N SER A 238 -31.38 1.38 11.26
CA SER A 238 -32.62 1.86 11.91
C SER A 238 -33.26 0.84 12.85
N ASP A 239 -33.07 -0.46 12.61
CA ASP A 239 -33.77 -1.49 13.38
C ASP A 239 -32.80 -2.21 14.31
N PHE A 240 -31.77 -2.86 13.76
CA PHE A 240 -30.80 -3.60 14.57
C PHE A 240 -29.91 -2.67 15.41
N GLY A 241 -29.36 -1.62 14.81
CA GLY A 241 -28.47 -0.65 15.47
C GLY A 241 -29.11 0.10 16.63
N LEU A 242 -30.36 0.55 16.48
CA LEU A 242 -31.09 1.24 17.56
C LEU A 242 -31.47 0.30 18.72
N ALA A 243 -31.43 -1.02 18.49
CA ALA A 243 -31.61 -2.05 19.52
C ALA A 243 -30.30 -2.51 20.18
N LEU A 244 -29.14 -1.97 19.77
CA LEU A 244 -27.85 -2.27 20.40
C LEU A 244 -27.53 -1.29 21.54
N GLY A 245 -26.77 -1.78 22.52
CA GLY A 245 -26.26 -0.99 23.64
C GLY A 245 -26.88 -1.37 24.99
N ALA A 246 -26.39 -0.73 26.06
CA ALA A 246 -26.86 -0.98 27.42
C ALA A 246 -28.25 -0.38 27.71
N HIS A 247 -28.58 0.77 27.10
CA HIS A 247 -29.86 1.46 27.24
C HIS A 247 -30.44 1.79 25.85
N PRO A 248 -30.79 0.78 25.05
CA PRO A 248 -31.12 0.91 23.63
C PRO A 248 -32.37 1.77 23.38
N CYS A 249 -32.45 2.37 22.19
CA CYS A 249 -33.63 3.16 21.78
C CYS A 249 -34.83 2.28 21.39
N ILE A 250 -34.57 1.03 21.00
CA ILE A 250 -35.57 0.01 20.67
C ILE A 250 -35.32 -1.21 21.55
N GLU A 251 -36.35 -1.69 22.26
CA GLU A 251 -36.26 -2.92 23.04
C GLU A 251 -36.39 -4.17 22.14
N ASP A 252 -35.44 -5.08 22.25
CA ASP A 252 -35.43 -6.39 21.60
C ASP A 252 -34.64 -7.37 22.49
N GLU A 253 -35.35 -8.23 23.22
CA GLU A 253 -34.77 -9.10 24.26
C GLU A 253 -33.54 -9.90 23.80
N GLU A 254 -33.46 -10.28 22.52
CA GLU A 254 -32.38 -11.11 22.00
C GLU A 254 -31.20 -10.26 21.52
N VAL A 255 -31.47 -9.15 20.82
CA VAL A 255 -30.43 -8.20 20.38
C VAL A 255 -29.78 -7.51 21.58
N ASN A 256 -30.56 -7.14 22.60
CA ASN A 256 -30.05 -6.46 23.79
C ASN A 256 -29.11 -7.34 24.65
N THR A 257 -29.07 -8.66 24.42
CA THR A 257 -28.11 -9.57 25.09
C THR A 257 -26.73 -9.60 24.43
N LEU A 258 -26.57 -8.98 23.25
CA LEU A 258 -25.29 -8.91 22.57
C LEU A 258 -24.37 -7.89 23.26
N SER A 259 -23.12 -8.29 23.51
CA SER A 259 -22.10 -7.36 23.98
C SER A 259 -21.62 -6.48 22.82
N VAL A 260 -21.58 -5.16 23.05
CA VAL A 260 -21.25 -4.19 22.00
C VAL A 260 -20.11 -3.30 22.43
N ALA A 261 -19.07 -3.23 21.59
CA ALA A 261 -17.95 -2.31 21.74
C ALA A 261 -17.93 -1.29 20.59
N ILE A 262 -17.48 -0.08 20.88
CA ILE A 262 -17.25 0.95 19.86
C ILE A 262 -15.77 1.29 19.82
N LEU A 263 -15.22 1.38 18.61
CA LEU A 263 -13.83 1.72 18.40
C LEU A 263 -13.71 2.96 17.50
N PRO A 264 -13.02 4.03 17.94
CA PRO A 264 -12.74 5.15 17.06
C PRO A 264 -11.69 4.76 16.02
N LEU A 265 -11.88 5.15 14.75
CA LEU A 265 -10.86 4.98 13.72
C LEU A 265 -9.78 6.07 13.87
N PRO A 266 -8.53 5.73 14.24
CA PRO A 266 -7.53 6.73 14.60
C PRO A 266 -7.04 7.54 13.39
N GLY A 267 -7.24 8.86 13.42
CA GLY A 267 -6.97 9.71 12.26
C GLY A 267 -7.80 9.30 11.04
N GLY A 268 -9.02 8.79 11.29
CA GLY A 268 -9.91 8.32 10.25
C GLY A 268 -10.39 9.46 9.36
N GLU A 269 -10.48 9.21 8.06
CA GLU A 269 -11.12 10.09 7.09
C GLU A 269 -12.30 9.37 6.45
N PHE A 270 -13.39 10.10 6.26
CA PHE A 270 -14.64 9.59 5.71
C PHE A 270 -15.00 10.35 4.44
N TYR A 271 -15.11 9.65 3.32
CA TYR A 271 -15.42 10.22 2.02
C TYR A 271 -16.61 9.49 1.41
N HIS A 272 -17.73 10.20 1.27
CA HIS A 272 -18.96 9.62 0.72
C HIS A 272 -18.93 9.68 -0.82
N TYR A 273 -19.42 8.64 -1.49
CA TYR A 273 -19.51 8.53 -2.96
C TYR A 273 -20.95 8.22 -3.41
N GLY A 274 -21.94 8.40 -2.51
CA GLY A 274 -23.32 8.01 -2.76
C GLY A 274 -24.14 8.94 -3.67
N THR A 275 -23.65 10.14 -3.98
CA THR A 275 -24.30 11.12 -4.88
C THR A 275 -23.33 11.71 -5.91
N SER A 276 -23.87 12.25 -7.00
CA SER A 276 -23.11 12.93 -8.07
C SER A 276 -22.19 14.05 -7.57
N LYS A 277 -22.67 14.86 -6.62
CA LYS A 277 -21.88 15.96 -6.03
C LYS A 277 -20.77 15.44 -5.13
N GLU A 278 -21.06 14.42 -4.34
CA GLU A 278 -20.10 13.79 -3.43
C GLU A 278 -18.97 13.09 -4.20
N LEU A 279 -19.25 12.46 -5.35
CA LEU A 279 -18.22 11.89 -6.22
C LEU A 279 -17.09 12.89 -6.53
N ILE A 280 -17.45 14.12 -6.91
CA ILE A 280 -16.49 15.18 -7.26
C ILE A 280 -15.84 15.75 -6.00
N SER A 281 -16.65 16.14 -5.01
CA SER A 281 -16.15 16.82 -3.80
C SER A 281 -15.29 15.91 -2.91
N SER A 282 -15.66 14.65 -2.72
CA SER A 282 -14.83 13.65 -2.01
C SER A 282 -13.51 13.42 -2.72
N THR A 283 -13.53 13.23 -4.05
CA THR A 283 -12.30 13.03 -4.82
C THR A 283 -11.40 14.27 -4.76
N LEU A 284 -11.97 15.47 -4.80
CA LEU A 284 -11.23 16.72 -4.62
C LEU A 284 -10.56 16.79 -3.23
N SER A 285 -11.30 16.48 -2.18
CA SER A 285 -10.79 16.46 -0.81
C SER A 285 -9.63 15.48 -0.66
N VAL A 286 -9.76 14.25 -1.19
CA VAL A 286 -8.69 13.24 -1.16
C VAL A 286 -7.47 13.71 -1.94
N GLN A 287 -7.66 14.31 -3.11
CA GLN A 287 -6.57 14.79 -3.98
C GLN A 287 -5.78 15.94 -3.36
N ASN A 288 -6.43 16.77 -2.53
CA ASN A 288 -5.83 17.93 -1.88
C ASN A 288 -5.24 17.63 -0.49
N LYS A 289 -5.19 16.36 -0.07
CA LYS A 289 -4.68 16.01 1.26
C LYS A 289 -3.24 16.45 1.52
N VAL A 290 -2.37 16.30 0.52
CA VAL A 290 -0.96 16.71 0.63
C VAL A 290 -0.74 17.96 -0.20
N TYR A 291 -0.55 19.10 0.48
CA TYR A 291 -0.22 20.38 -0.14
C TYR A 291 1.28 20.61 -0.34
N ASP A 292 2.15 19.81 0.29
CA ASP A 292 3.61 19.94 0.15
C ASP A 292 4.03 19.57 -1.27
N GLN A 293 4.35 20.59 -2.08
CA GLN A 293 4.77 20.42 -3.47
C GLN A 293 6.03 19.57 -3.61
N ARG A 294 6.87 19.45 -2.56
CA ARG A 294 8.05 18.56 -2.58
C ARG A 294 7.66 17.08 -2.56
N ARG A 295 6.45 16.78 -2.03
CA ARG A 295 5.88 15.43 -1.98
C ARG A 295 4.96 15.15 -3.18
N ILE A 296 4.44 16.20 -3.83
CA ILE A 296 3.69 16.07 -5.08
C ILE A 296 4.67 15.85 -6.22
N MET A 297 4.53 14.72 -6.90
CA MET A 297 5.49 14.30 -7.90
C MET A 297 5.18 14.85 -9.31
N HIS A 298 3.99 15.42 -9.54
CA HIS A 298 3.66 16.13 -10.79
C HIS A 298 3.88 17.63 -10.70
N ARG A 299 4.49 18.18 -11.76
CA ARG A 299 4.70 19.62 -11.92
C ARG A 299 3.58 20.34 -12.68
N LYS A 300 2.56 19.63 -13.15
CA LYS A 300 1.43 20.23 -13.89
C LYS A 300 0.38 20.77 -12.93
N VAL A 301 0.20 22.09 -12.95
CA VAL A 301 -0.96 22.74 -12.32
C VAL A 301 -2.18 22.51 -13.20
N LYS A 302 -3.25 21.94 -12.63
CA LYS A 302 -4.53 21.84 -13.32
C LYS A 302 -5.18 23.24 -13.41
N PRO A 303 -5.90 23.55 -14.49
CA PRO A 303 -6.69 24.79 -14.58
C PRO A 303 -7.66 24.95 -13.42
N ASN A 304 -8.28 23.84 -12.99
CA ASN A 304 -9.08 23.76 -11.78
C ASN A 304 -8.82 22.39 -11.10
N PRO A 305 -8.65 22.34 -9.76
CA PRO A 305 -8.36 21.09 -9.07
C PRO A 305 -9.53 20.07 -9.08
N ALA A 306 -10.78 20.54 -9.21
CA ALA A 306 -12.01 19.74 -9.22
C ALA A 306 -12.34 19.14 -10.60
N MET A 307 -11.31 18.84 -11.39
CA MET A 307 -11.41 18.30 -12.74
C MET A 307 -10.78 16.92 -12.83
N PHE A 308 -11.60 15.93 -13.17
CA PHE A 308 -11.21 14.54 -13.24
C PHE A 308 -11.54 14.00 -14.63
N VAL A 309 -10.51 13.47 -15.30
CA VAL A 309 -10.61 12.88 -16.64
C VAL A 309 -9.97 11.51 -16.57
N GLN A 310 -10.71 10.45 -16.91
CA GLN A 310 -10.24 9.07 -16.84
C GLN A 310 -10.86 8.22 -17.95
N ASN A 311 -10.10 7.30 -18.56
CA ASN A 311 -10.60 6.43 -19.63
C ASN A 311 -11.35 7.25 -20.70
N ALA A 312 -10.78 8.39 -21.13
CA ALA A 312 -11.49 9.36 -21.93
C ALA A 312 -10.57 10.08 -22.91
N VAL A 313 -11.16 10.54 -24.01
CA VAL A 313 -10.54 11.39 -25.02
C VAL A 313 -11.22 12.75 -24.97
N VAL A 314 -10.45 13.81 -24.72
CA VAL A 314 -10.95 15.18 -24.63
C VAL A 314 -10.18 16.05 -25.61
N GLN A 315 -10.86 16.51 -26.65
CA GLN A 315 -10.24 17.30 -27.73
C GLN A 315 -10.39 18.81 -27.54
N ILE A 316 -11.22 19.24 -26.58
CA ILE A 316 -11.35 20.65 -26.22
C ILE A 316 -10.34 21.05 -25.14
N PRO A 317 -9.81 22.28 -25.17
CA PRO A 317 -9.02 22.80 -24.06
C PRO A 317 -9.93 23.01 -22.85
N LEU A 318 -9.46 22.57 -21.68
CA LEU A 318 -10.15 22.77 -20.42
C LEU A 318 -9.57 23.99 -19.69
N CYS A 319 -10.44 24.88 -19.20
CA CYS A 319 -10.08 26.12 -18.53
C CYS A 319 -10.61 26.17 -17.09
N ALA A 320 -10.29 27.25 -16.34
CA ALA A 320 -10.66 27.37 -14.93
C ALA A 320 -12.18 27.43 -14.71
N GLU A 321 -12.90 27.91 -15.72
CA GLU A 321 -14.36 28.02 -15.77
C GLU A 321 -15.05 26.64 -15.83
N ASN A 322 -14.36 25.59 -16.25
CA ASN A 322 -14.87 24.21 -16.28
C ASN A 322 -14.77 23.52 -14.89
N ALA A 323 -15.20 24.22 -13.84
CA ALA A 323 -15.18 23.72 -12.47
C ALA A 323 -16.13 22.52 -12.26
N ASP A 324 -15.83 21.68 -11.27
CA ASP A 324 -16.62 20.51 -10.87
C ASP A 324 -16.93 19.59 -12.06
N LEU A 325 -15.88 19.06 -12.67
CA LEU A 325 -15.95 18.30 -13.91
C LEU A 325 -15.48 16.86 -13.68
N TRP A 326 -16.34 15.91 -14.05
CA TRP A 326 -16.03 14.49 -14.07
C TRP A 326 -16.30 13.93 -15.47
N ILE A 327 -15.23 13.60 -16.21
CA ILE A 327 -15.31 12.99 -17.54
C ILE A 327 -14.71 11.60 -17.44
N GLU A 328 -15.52 10.60 -17.74
CA GLU A 328 -15.11 9.20 -17.64
C GLU A 328 -15.68 8.39 -18.80
N ASN A 329 -14.94 7.39 -19.32
CA ASN A 329 -15.42 6.50 -20.38
C ASN A 329 -16.08 7.21 -21.56
N SER A 330 -15.50 8.34 -22.00
CA SER A 330 -16.16 9.27 -22.90
C SER A 330 -15.23 9.86 -23.96
N HIS A 331 -15.76 10.07 -25.15
CA HIS A 331 -15.14 10.87 -26.20
C HIS A 331 -15.81 12.24 -26.30
N ILE A 332 -15.07 13.31 -25.97
CA ILE A 332 -15.49 14.71 -26.13
C ILE A 332 -14.80 15.27 -27.36
N GLY A 333 -15.57 15.43 -28.44
CA GLY A 333 -15.09 15.95 -29.72
C GLY A 333 -14.73 17.44 -29.67
N ALA A 334 -13.93 17.89 -30.65
CA ALA A 334 -13.41 19.25 -30.71
C ALA A 334 -14.47 20.36 -30.81
N GLN A 335 -15.70 20.03 -31.23
CA GLN A 335 -16.80 20.98 -31.43
C GLN A 335 -17.73 21.11 -30.21
N TRP A 336 -17.40 20.46 -29.09
CA TRP A 336 -18.20 20.54 -27.88
C TRP A 336 -18.01 21.87 -27.14
N LYS A 337 -19.06 22.34 -26.49
CA LYS A 337 -19.03 23.44 -25.52
C LYS A 337 -19.54 22.93 -24.18
N ILE A 338 -18.65 22.82 -23.19
CA ILE A 338 -19.02 22.41 -21.83
C ILE A 338 -18.88 23.59 -20.88
N ALA A 339 -19.81 23.72 -19.95
CA ALA A 339 -19.81 24.72 -18.90
C ALA A 339 -19.12 24.16 -17.63
N SER A 340 -19.78 24.23 -16.47
CA SER A 340 -19.32 23.70 -15.19
C SER A 340 -20.34 22.75 -14.55
N ARG A 341 -19.91 21.98 -13.55
CA ARG A 341 -20.76 21.07 -12.76
C ARG A 341 -21.35 19.94 -13.61
N HIS A 342 -20.48 19.09 -14.17
CA HIS A 342 -20.89 17.99 -15.04
C HIS A 342 -20.29 16.65 -14.62
N ILE A 343 -21.10 15.61 -14.75
CA ILE A 343 -20.64 14.23 -14.94
C ILE A 343 -20.95 13.85 -16.39
N ILE A 344 -19.93 13.47 -17.15
CA ILE A 344 -20.04 13.00 -18.53
C ILE A 344 -19.47 11.58 -18.57
N THR A 345 -20.34 10.60 -18.84
CA THR A 345 -19.95 9.18 -18.93
C THR A 345 -20.58 8.43 -20.09
N GLY A 346 -19.84 7.45 -20.60
CA GLY A 346 -20.30 6.48 -21.60
C GLY A 346 -20.39 7.00 -23.03
N VAL A 347 -19.97 8.23 -23.31
CA VAL A 347 -20.10 8.84 -24.63
C VAL A 347 -19.18 8.13 -25.65
N PRO A 348 -19.73 7.47 -26.69
CA PRO A 348 -18.93 6.77 -27.70
C PRO A 348 -18.15 7.76 -28.58
N GLU A 349 -17.20 7.27 -29.36
CA GLU A 349 -16.50 8.09 -30.36
C GLU A 349 -17.48 8.82 -31.29
N ASN A 350 -17.20 10.10 -31.53
CA ASN A 350 -18.12 11.00 -32.23
C ASN A 350 -17.42 12.25 -32.78
N ASP A 351 -18.10 12.92 -33.71
CA ASP A 351 -17.79 14.29 -34.17
C ASP A 351 -19.02 15.18 -34.04
N TRP A 352 -19.58 15.27 -32.82
CA TRP A 352 -20.79 16.05 -32.56
C TRP A 352 -20.50 17.52 -32.27
N THR A 353 -21.38 18.41 -32.74
CA THR A 353 -21.53 19.76 -32.19
C THR A 353 -22.53 19.72 -31.03
N LEU A 354 -22.07 19.73 -29.78
CA LEU A 354 -22.94 19.67 -28.60
C LEU A 354 -22.60 20.76 -27.59
N THR A 355 -23.63 21.40 -27.03
CA THR A 355 -23.47 22.34 -25.90
C THR A 355 -24.08 21.72 -24.65
N VAL A 356 -23.31 21.58 -23.57
CA VAL A 356 -23.76 21.04 -22.28
C VAL A 356 -23.94 22.20 -21.29
N PRO A 357 -25.18 22.56 -20.89
CA PRO A 357 -25.43 23.64 -19.94
C PRO A 357 -24.94 23.33 -18.52
N ALA A 358 -24.57 24.35 -17.75
CA ALA A 358 -24.04 24.18 -16.40
C ALA A 358 -24.99 23.38 -15.49
N GLY A 359 -24.44 22.47 -14.69
CA GLY A 359 -25.23 21.61 -13.78
C GLY A 359 -25.92 20.43 -14.47
N VAL A 360 -25.72 20.22 -15.77
CA VAL A 360 -26.32 19.11 -16.52
C VAL A 360 -25.29 18.03 -16.84
N CYS A 361 -25.60 16.79 -16.50
CA CYS A 361 -24.79 15.60 -16.73
C CYS A 361 -25.25 14.87 -17.99
N VAL A 362 -24.31 14.17 -18.63
CA VAL A 362 -24.55 13.32 -19.80
C VAL A 362 -24.14 11.91 -19.42
N ASP A 363 -25.08 10.98 -19.50
CA ASP A 363 -24.82 9.55 -19.32
C ASP A 363 -25.38 8.79 -20.52
N VAL A 364 -24.52 7.98 -21.13
CA VAL A 364 -24.86 7.16 -22.28
C VAL A 364 -24.60 5.71 -21.92
N VAL A 365 -25.66 4.91 -21.91
CA VAL A 365 -25.58 3.50 -21.49
C VAL A 365 -25.74 2.58 -22.71
N PRO A 366 -24.77 1.71 -23.02
CA PRO A 366 -24.92 0.74 -24.09
C PRO A 366 -26.00 -0.30 -23.72
N MET A 367 -26.91 -0.55 -24.65
CA MET A 367 -28.02 -1.52 -24.50
C MET A 367 -28.04 -2.49 -25.67
N GLY A 368 -28.26 -3.77 -25.39
CA GLY A 368 -28.18 -4.83 -26.41
C GLY A 368 -26.86 -4.81 -27.18
N ASP A 369 -26.90 -5.25 -28.44
CA ASP A 369 -25.69 -5.41 -29.26
C ASP A 369 -25.18 -4.09 -29.87
N LYS A 370 -26.09 -3.18 -30.24
CA LYS A 370 -25.76 -1.94 -30.96
C LYS A 370 -26.37 -0.67 -30.37
N GLY A 371 -27.37 -0.80 -29.51
CA GLY A 371 -28.12 0.33 -29.00
C GLY A 371 -27.37 1.15 -27.94
N PHE A 372 -27.80 2.40 -27.78
CA PHE A 372 -27.38 3.34 -26.74
C PHE A 372 -28.61 4.04 -26.16
N VAL A 373 -28.68 4.15 -24.83
CA VAL A 373 -29.71 4.95 -24.17
C VAL A 373 -29.12 6.28 -23.75
N ALA A 374 -29.76 7.37 -24.15
CA ALA A 374 -29.39 8.72 -23.77
C ALA A 374 -30.07 9.11 -22.45
N ARG A 375 -29.30 9.25 -21.37
CA ARG A 375 -29.78 9.67 -20.05
C ARG A 375 -29.13 10.98 -19.61
N PRO A 376 -29.60 12.14 -20.10
CA PRO A 376 -29.22 13.42 -19.52
C PRO A 376 -29.97 13.66 -18.21
N TYR A 377 -29.29 14.25 -17.23
CA TYR A 377 -29.87 14.58 -15.92
C TYR A 377 -29.17 15.78 -15.29
N GLY A 378 -29.76 16.38 -14.27
CA GLY A 378 -29.15 17.45 -13.48
C GLY A 378 -28.26 16.87 -12.38
N LEU A 379 -27.14 17.51 -12.08
CA LEU A 379 -26.20 17.05 -11.05
C LEU A 379 -26.89 16.82 -9.68
N ASP A 380 -27.91 17.61 -9.38
CA ASP A 380 -28.66 17.59 -8.12
C ASP A 380 -30.01 16.82 -8.23
N ASP A 381 -30.32 16.20 -9.37
CA ASP A 381 -31.58 15.45 -9.55
C ASP A 381 -31.59 14.17 -8.69
N VAL A 382 -32.70 13.91 -7.98
CA VAL A 382 -32.82 12.81 -7.00
C VAL A 382 -33.47 11.54 -7.59
N PHE A 383 -34.05 11.62 -8.79
CA PHE A 383 -34.80 10.53 -9.44
C PHE A 383 -35.86 9.92 -8.49
N LYS A 384 -36.63 10.80 -7.87
CA LYS A 384 -37.71 10.43 -6.95
C LYS A 384 -38.88 11.39 -7.10
N GLY A 385 -40.09 10.85 -7.10
CA GLY A 385 -41.34 11.62 -7.07
C GLY A 385 -42.11 11.59 -8.40
N ASP A 386 -43.39 11.94 -8.29
CA ASP A 386 -44.33 12.00 -9.41
C ASP A 386 -43.89 13.07 -10.42
N LEU A 387 -43.94 12.74 -11.72
CA LEU A 387 -43.54 13.63 -12.82
C LEU A 387 -44.40 14.90 -12.93
N ARG A 388 -45.55 14.95 -12.25
CA ARG A 388 -46.45 16.11 -12.16
C ARG A 388 -46.11 17.01 -10.97
N ASP A 389 -45.31 16.55 -10.02
CA ASP A 389 -44.85 17.39 -8.92
C ASP A 389 -43.78 18.36 -9.42
N SER A 390 -43.96 19.65 -9.12
CA SER A 390 -42.98 20.72 -9.35
C SER A 390 -41.60 20.45 -8.74
N LYS A 391 -41.51 19.60 -7.70
CA LYS A 391 -40.26 19.21 -7.04
C LYS A 391 -39.49 18.12 -7.80
N THR A 392 -40.14 17.41 -8.73
CA THR A 392 -39.50 16.38 -9.55
C THR A 392 -38.79 17.04 -10.70
N THR A 393 -37.46 17.07 -10.65
CA THR A 393 -36.63 17.76 -11.64
C THR A 393 -35.95 16.78 -12.60
N LEU A 394 -35.77 17.24 -13.85
CA LEU A 394 -34.92 16.58 -14.84
C LEU A 394 -34.08 17.65 -15.53
N THR A 395 -32.76 17.46 -15.56
CA THR A 395 -31.77 18.45 -16.02
C THR A 395 -31.82 19.75 -15.20
N GLY A 396 -32.12 19.64 -13.90
CA GLY A 396 -32.12 20.76 -12.95
C GLY A 396 -33.33 21.70 -13.03
N ILE A 397 -34.34 21.37 -13.85
CA ILE A 397 -35.61 22.11 -13.92
C ILE A 397 -36.80 21.18 -13.68
N PRO A 398 -37.97 21.67 -13.23
CA PRO A 398 -39.16 20.85 -13.04
C PRO A 398 -39.52 20.06 -14.31
N PHE A 399 -39.87 18.78 -14.17
CA PHE A 399 -40.09 17.88 -15.30
C PHE A 399 -41.20 18.39 -16.25
N GLY A 400 -42.27 18.97 -15.71
CA GLY A 400 -43.32 19.60 -16.52
C GLY A 400 -42.82 20.77 -17.36
N GLU A 401 -41.90 21.59 -16.83
CA GLU A 401 -41.26 22.69 -17.57
C GLU A 401 -40.31 22.13 -18.65
N TRP A 402 -39.58 21.07 -18.33
CA TRP A 402 -38.69 20.39 -19.26
C TRP A 402 -39.42 19.89 -20.51
N MET A 403 -40.61 19.28 -20.33
CA MET A 403 -41.48 18.85 -21.42
C MET A 403 -42.06 20.02 -22.21
N ALA A 404 -42.58 21.05 -21.52
CA ALA A 404 -43.20 22.20 -22.15
C ALA A 404 -42.23 22.94 -23.10
N LYS A 405 -40.98 23.12 -22.67
CA LYS A 405 -39.90 23.71 -23.51
C LYS A 405 -39.64 22.93 -24.79
N ARG A 406 -39.93 21.63 -24.82
CA ARG A 406 -39.71 20.71 -25.94
C ARG A 406 -40.99 20.38 -26.72
N GLY A 407 -42.09 21.07 -26.41
CA GLY A 407 -43.38 20.87 -27.05
C GLY A 407 -43.93 19.46 -26.87
N LEU A 408 -43.75 18.89 -25.68
CA LEU A 408 -44.30 17.60 -25.25
C LEU A 408 -45.41 17.80 -24.22
N SER A 409 -46.25 16.78 -24.10
CA SER A 409 -47.35 16.69 -23.14
C SER A 409 -47.28 15.35 -22.37
N TYR A 410 -48.01 15.25 -21.25
CA TYR A 410 -48.04 14.01 -20.47
C TYR A 410 -48.63 12.81 -21.24
N THR A 411 -49.41 13.03 -22.31
CA THR A 411 -49.92 11.95 -23.17
C THR A 411 -48.85 11.34 -24.08
N ASP A 412 -47.72 12.02 -24.25
CA ASP A 412 -46.59 11.50 -25.03
C ASP A 412 -45.75 10.50 -24.22
N LEU A 413 -45.96 10.44 -22.90
CA LEU A 413 -45.32 9.48 -22.00
C LEU A 413 -46.05 8.14 -22.02
N LYS A 414 -45.27 7.06 -21.93
CA LYS A 414 -45.78 5.69 -21.83
C LYS A 414 -45.30 5.09 -20.50
N GLY A 415 -46.13 4.27 -19.87
CA GLY A 415 -45.78 3.60 -18.62
C GLY A 415 -46.03 4.43 -17.37
N ARG A 416 -45.20 4.23 -16.35
CA ARG A 416 -45.35 4.86 -15.03
C ARG A 416 -44.96 6.33 -15.04
N THR A 417 -45.68 7.13 -14.25
CA THR A 417 -45.42 8.57 -14.07
C THR A 417 -45.42 8.99 -12.60
N ASP A 418 -45.59 8.04 -11.69
CA ASP A 418 -45.62 8.24 -10.24
C ASP A 418 -44.22 8.33 -9.60
N ASP A 419 -43.17 7.94 -10.33
CA ASP A 419 -41.76 8.04 -9.88
C ASP A 419 -40.83 8.22 -11.09
N LEU A 420 -39.97 9.26 -11.09
CA LEU A 420 -39.02 9.51 -12.19
C LEU A 420 -38.07 8.34 -12.46
N GLN A 421 -37.67 7.61 -11.43
CA GLN A 421 -36.81 6.42 -11.58
C GLN A 421 -37.47 5.33 -12.44
N ALA A 422 -38.80 5.17 -12.33
CA ALA A 422 -39.59 4.14 -13.01
C ALA A 422 -40.25 4.63 -14.31
N ALA A 423 -40.12 5.92 -14.64
CA ALA A 423 -40.73 6.52 -15.82
C ALA A 423 -39.87 6.32 -17.07
N SER A 424 -40.46 5.80 -18.15
CA SER A 424 -39.77 5.48 -19.39
C SER A 424 -39.56 6.73 -20.27
N VAL A 425 -38.55 7.52 -19.94
CA VAL A 425 -38.27 8.84 -20.55
C VAL A 425 -37.00 8.88 -21.40
N PHE A 426 -36.11 7.89 -21.27
CA PHE A 426 -34.78 7.91 -21.91
C PHE A 426 -34.77 7.10 -23.21
N PRO A 427 -34.51 7.73 -24.37
CA PRO A 427 -34.64 7.05 -25.67
C PRO A 427 -33.49 6.08 -25.94
N LEU A 428 -33.83 4.92 -26.50
CA LEU A 428 -32.89 3.99 -27.14
C LEU A 428 -32.69 4.39 -28.61
N VAL A 429 -31.43 4.53 -29.01
CA VAL A 429 -31.01 4.81 -30.39
C VAL A 429 -29.96 3.79 -30.84
N ASN A 430 -29.85 3.58 -32.16
CA ASN A 430 -28.99 2.53 -32.72
C ASN A 430 -27.72 3.05 -33.42
N SER A 431 -27.50 4.36 -33.45
CA SER A 431 -26.29 4.97 -34.02
C SER A 431 -25.81 6.17 -33.20
N ALA A 432 -24.52 6.46 -33.29
CA ALA A 432 -23.90 7.61 -32.61
C ALA A 432 -24.41 8.94 -33.17
N GLU A 433 -24.77 9.01 -34.44
CA GLU A 433 -25.32 10.21 -35.08
C GLU A 433 -26.71 10.55 -34.52
N GLU A 434 -27.59 9.55 -34.43
CA GLU A 434 -28.92 9.72 -33.82
C GLU A 434 -28.81 10.10 -32.34
N LEU A 435 -27.83 9.51 -31.64
CA LEU A 435 -27.52 9.84 -30.24
C LEU A 435 -27.13 11.31 -30.08
N GLY A 436 -26.26 11.83 -30.96
CA GLY A 436 -25.87 13.24 -30.94
C GLY A 436 -27.06 14.18 -31.17
N LEU A 437 -27.92 13.88 -32.14
CA LEU A 437 -29.12 14.69 -32.43
C LEU A 437 -30.12 14.70 -31.27
N VAL A 438 -30.40 13.54 -30.67
CA VAL A 438 -31.34 13.46 -29.56
C VAL A 438 -30.77 14.13 -28.31
N LEU A 439 -29.47 13.99 -28.03
CA LEU A 439 -28.82 14.69 -26.91
C LEU A 439 -28.86 16.21 -27.08
N ARG A 440 -28.58 16.74 -28.27
CA ARG A 440 -28.72 18.19 -28.55
C ARG A 440 -30.12 18.69 -28.22
N TRP A 441 -31.16 17.96 -28.66
CA TRP A 441 -32.54 18.30 -28.37
C TRP A 441 -32.91 18.17 -26.88
N MET A 442 -32.43 17.12 -26.21
CA MET A 442 -32.66 16.91 -24.77
C MET A 442 -31.90 17.91 -23.89
N LEU A 443 -30.85 18.57 -24.38
CA LEU A 443 -29.97 19.42 -23.57
C LEU A 443 -30.07 20.91 -23.92
N SER A 444 -29.67 21.31 -25.13
CA SER A 444 -29.40 22.70 -25.49
C SER A 444 -30.31 23.27 -26.58
N GLU A 445 -30.93 22.41 -27.39
CA GLU A 445 -31.68 22.81 -28.58
C GLU A 445 -33.12 22.25 -28.54
N PRO A 446 -33.98 22.73 -27.62
CA PRO A 446 -35.30 22.13 -27.40
C PRO A 446 -36.27 22.27 -28.58
N LYS A 447 -35.91 23.08 -29.59
CA LYS A 447 -36.67 23.29 -30.84
C LYS A 447 -36.12 22.47 -32.03
N LEU A 448 -35.13 21.60 -31.82
CA LEU A 448 -34.55 20.76 -32.87
C LEU A 448 -35.53 19.64 -33.25
N GLU A 449 -36.14 19.74 -34.43
CA GLU A 449 -37.19 18.83 -34.87
C GLU A 449 -36.68 17.41 -35.13
N GLU A 450 -35.46 17.26 -35.65
CA GLU A 450 -34.83 15.96 -35.90
C GLU A 450 -34.66 15.17 -34.60
N GLY A 451 -34.14 15.83 -33.55
CA GLY A 451 -33.97 15.22 -32.23
C GLY A 451 -35.31 14.85 -31.58
N LYS A 452 -36.33 15.72 -31.72
CA LYS A 452 -37.69 15.45 -31.25
C LYS A 452 -38.30 14.23 -31.94
N ASN A 453 -38.17 14.14 -33.26
CA ASN A 453 -38.69 13.02 -34.05
C ASN A 453 -38.01 11.70 -33.68
N ILE A 454 -36.70 11.71 -33.42
CA ILE A 454 -35.98 10.55 -32.90
C ILE A 454 -36.55 10.13 -31.54
N TRP A 455 -36.70 11.07 -30.59
CA TRP A 455 -37.22 10.75 -29.26
C TRP A 455 -38.65 10.19 -29.26
N LEU A 456 -39.53 10.69 -30.15
CA LEU A 456 -40.91 10.24 -30.25
C LEU A 456 -41.05 8.83 -30.86
N ARG A 457 -40.21 8.49 -31.85
CA ARG A 457 -40.24 7.17 -32.50
C ARG A 457 -39.46 6.10 -31.75
N SER A 458 -38.47 6.49 -30.94
CA SER A 458 -37.64 5.56 -30.18
C SER A 458 -38.42 4.85 -29.07
N GLU A 459 -38.06 3.61 -28.82
CA GLU A 459 -38.37 2.95 -27.55
C GLU A 459 -37.68 3.72 -26.40
N ARG A 460 -38.35 3.85 -25.26
CA ARG A 460 -37.84 4.60 -24.12
C ARG A 460 -37.77 3.72 -22.90
N PHE A 461 -36.72 3.91 -22.12
CA PHE A 461 -36.41 3.16 -20.92
C PHE A 461 -36.47 4.07 -19.69
N SER A 462 -36.82 3.48 -18.56
CA SER A 462 -36.70 4.08 -17.24
C SER A 462 -35.31 3.87 -16.66
N ALA A 463 -34.95 4.58 -15.59
CA ALA A 463 -33.65 4.40 -14.94
C ALA A 463 -33.49 3.01 -14.30
N ASP A 464 -34.60 2.41 -13.84
CA ASP A 464 -34.62 1.01 -13.37
C ASP A 464 -34.36 0.02 -14.52
N GLU A 465 -35.03 0.19 -15.66
CA GLU A 465 -34.84 -0.69 -16.82
C GLU A 465 -33.43 -0.54 -17.43
N ILE A 466 -32.88 0.67 -17.46
CA ILE A 466 -31.48 0.89 -17.88
C ILE A 466 -30.53 0.12 -16.96
N SER A 467 -30.72 0.23 -15.64
CA SER A 467 -29.85 -0.44 -14.67
C SER A 467 -29.94 -1.96 -14.79
N ALA A 468 -31.12 -2.52 -15.10
CA ALA A 468 -31.30 -3.96 -15.28
C ALA A 468 -30.83 -4.49 -16.65
N GLY A 469 -30.90 -3.68 -17.70
CA GLY A 469 -30.65 -4.12 -19.08
C GLY A 469 -29.32 -3.67 -19.70
N ALA A 470 -28.52 -2.86 -19.00
CA ALA A 470 -27.26 -2.34 -19.51
C ALA A 470 -26.28 -3.43 -19.94
N ASN A 471 -25.69 -3.27 -21.13
CA ASN A 471 -24.63 -4.15 -21.61
C ASN A 471 -23.28 -3.75 -21.01
N LEU A 472 -22.99 -4.29 -19.83
CA LEU A 472 -21.77 -3.97 -19.09
C LEU A 472 -20.49 -4.41 -19.80
N LYS A 473 -20.53 -5.47 -20.60
CA LYS A 473 -19.38 -5.91 -21.41
C LYS A 473 -18.98 -4.85 -22.42
N ARG A 474 -19.95 -4.27 -23.14
CA ARG A 474 -19.71 -3.14 -24.07
C ARG A 474 -19.20 -1.90 -23.34
N LEU A 475 -19.76 -1.61 -22.16
CA LEU A 475 -19.34 -0.48 -21.33
C LEU A 475 -17.87 -0.62 -20.90
N TYR A 476 -17.45 -1.81 -20.44
CA TYR A 476 -16.07 -2.10 -20.05
C TYR A 476 -15.12 -2.15 -21.26
N ALA A 477 -15.55 -2.70 -22.39
CA ALA A 477 -14.76 -2.70 -23.62
C ALA A 477 -14.44 -1.28 -24.08
N GLN A 478 -15.41 -0.35 -24.01
CA GLN A 478 -15.17 1.07 -24.30
C GLN A 478 -14.16 1.70 -23.32
N ARG A 479 -14.27 1.39 -22.02
CA ARG A 479 -13.30 1.85 -21.01
C ARG A 479 -11.89 1.37 -21.33
N GLU A 480 -11.75 0.09 -21.66
CA GLU A 480 -10.45 -0.52 -21.99
C GLU A 480 -9.85 0.09 -23.26
N GLU A 481 -10.67 0.37 -24.28
CA GLU A 481 -10.22 1.01 -25.51
C GLU A 481 -9.70 2.43 -25.27
N PHE A 482 -10.45 3.26 -24.54
CA PHE A 482 -9.95 4.59 -24.17
C PHE A 482 -8.70 4.51 -23.29
N ARG A 483 -8.65 3.54 -22.36
CA ARG A 483 -7.47 3.33 -21.51
C ARG A 483 -6.22 2.97 -22.30
N LYS A 484 -6.32 2.15 -23.37
CA LYS A 484 -5.19 1.87 -24.28
C LYS A 484 -4.59 3.16 -24.85
N GLY A 485 -5.44 4.07 -25.31
CA GLY A 485 -5.02 5.40 -25.77
C GLY A 485 -4.41 6.25 -24.65
N ASN A 486 -5.01 6.23 -23.46
CA ASN A 486 -4.52 6.98 -22.31
C ASN A 486 -3.15 6.49 -21.83
N TRP A 487 -2.87 5.17 -21.84
CA TRP A 487 -1.55 4.63 -21.49
C TRP A 487 -0.44 5.25 -22.33
N LYS A 488 -0.61 5.28 -23.65
CA LYS A 488 0.34 5.91 -24.58
C LYS A 488 0.50 7.40 -24.29
N ALA A 489 -0.62 8.12 -24.14
CA ALA A 489 -0.60 9.56 -23.86
C ALA A 489 0.06 9.91 -22.52
N LEU A 490 -0.15 9.09 -21.47
CA LEU A 490 0.43 9.29 -20.15
C LEU A 490 1.94 9.05 -20.16
N ALA A 491 2.41 7.99 -20.83
CA ALA A 491 3.84 7.68 -20.95
C ALA A 491 4.61 8.78 -21.71
N VAL A 492 4.07 9.26 -22.83
CA VAL A 492 4.66 10.37 -23.59
C VAL A 492 4.70 11.66 -22.76
N ASN A 493 3.64 11.96 -21.99
CA ASN A 493 3.54 13.16 -21.17
C ASN A 493 3.98 12.96 -19.71
N HIS A 494 4.87 12.01 -19.42
CA HIS A 494 5.22 11.58 -18.06
C HIS A 494 5.70 12.71 -17.12
N GLU A 495 6.33 13.77 -17.63
CA GLU A 495 6.73 14.93 -16.81
C GLU A 495 5.54 15.66 -16.17
N LYS A 496 4.37 15.51 -16.78
CA LYS A 496 3.12 16.20 -16.43
C LYS A 496 2.02 15.22 -16.00
N SER A 497 2.31 13.92 -15.91
CA SER A 497 1.32 12.84 -15.73
C SER A 497 1.76 11.79 -14.71
N VAL A 498 0.80 11.10 -14.06
CA VAL A 498 0.97 10.06 -13.00
C VAL A 498 1.78 8.85 -13.38
N PHE A 499 2.22 8.72 -14.64
CA PHE A 499 2.70 7.47 -15.21
C PHE A 499 3.74 6.73 -14.35
N TYR A 500 4.88 7.35 -14.02
CA TYR A 500 5.95 6.68 -13.24
C TYR A 500 5.69 6.59 -11.73
N GLN A 501 4.49 6.93 -11.26
CA GLN A 501 4.05 6.81 -9.87
C GLN A 501 3.06 5.67 -9.68
N LEU A 502 2.46 5.23 -10.78
CA LEU A 502 1.58 4.09 -10.81
C LEU A 502 2.32 2.85 -10.32
N ASP A 503 1.55 1.82 -9.98
CA ASP A 503 2.09 0.47 -9.95
C ASP A 503 2.54 0.10 -11.36
N LEU A 504 3.86 0.08 -11.56
CA LEU A 504 4.48 -0.24 -12.83
C LEU A 504 4.55 -1.75 -13.07
N ALA A 505 4.37 -2.58 -12.03
CA ALA A 505 4.21 -4.00 -12.22
C ALA A 505 2.84 -4.29 -12.86
N ASP A 506 1.77 -3.67 -12.35
CA ASP A 506 0.42 -3.69 -12.96
C ASP A 506 0.45 -3.07 -14.37
N ALA A 507 1.09 -1.91 -14.53
CA ALA A 507 1.23 -1.28 -15.84
C ALA A 507 1.96 -2.19 -16.85
N ALA A 508 3.00 -2.92 -16.45
CA ALA A 508 3.70 -3.84 -17.35
C ALA A 508 2.78 -4.97 -17.85
N GLU A 509 1.93 -5.52 -16.98
CA GLU A 509 0.93 -6.52 -17.36
C GLU A 509 -0.10 -5.95 -18.33
N ASP A 510 -0.56 -4.72 -18.09
CA ASP A 510 -1.44 -3.98 -19.01
C ASP A 510 -0.79 -3.77 -20.38
N PHE A 511 0.49 -3.37 -20.44
CA PHE A 511 1.20 -3.16 -21.70
C PHE A 511 1.29 -4.43 -22.54
N VAL A 512 1.65 -5.57 -21.92
CA VAL A 512 1.74 -6.86 -22.61
C VAL A 512 0.36 -7.35 -23.03
N ARG A 513 -0.62 -7.32 -22.12
CA ARG A 513 -1.97 -7.81 -22.40
C ARG A 513 -2.66 -7.01 -23.51
N LEU A 514 -2.48 -5.70 -23.53
CA LEU A 514 -3.10 -4.79 -24.49
C LEU A 514 -2.29 -4.66 -25.80
N GLY A 515 -1.12 -5.30 -25.90
CA GLY A 515 -0.24 -5.21 -27.06
C GLY A 515 0.27 -3.80 -27.32
N LEU A 516 0.59 -3.06 -26.25
CA LEU A 516 1.11 -1.69 -26.35
C LEU A 516 2.62 -1.69 -26.59
N ASP A 517 3.08 -0.71 -27.36
CA ASP A 517 4.51 -0.49 -27.53
C ASP A 517 5.15 -0.11 -26.20
N MET A 518 6.31 -0.71 -25.93
CA MET A 518 7.10 -0.40 -24.74
C MET A 518 7.49 1.09 -24.74
N PRO A 519 7.40 1.80 -23.59
CA PRO A 519 7.75 3.22 -23.54
C PRO A 519 9.19 3.49 -23.96
N GLU A 520 9.43 4.59 -24.67
CA GLU A 520 10.77 5.00 -25.08
C GLU A 520 11.71 5.22 -23.90
N LEU A 521 13.01 5.11 -24.15
CA LEU A 521 14.03 5.43 -23.16
C LEU A 521 14.01 6.92 -22.86
N LEU A 522 14.02 7.25 -21.58
CA LEU A 522 14.08 8.65 -21.15
C LEU A 522 15.46 9.25 -21.41
N PRO A 523 15.53 10.54 -21.79
CA PRO A 523 16.79 11.25 -22.04
C PRO A 523 17.62 11.41 -20.75
N GLU A 524 18.90 11.73 -20.89
CA GLU A 524 19.83 11.77 -19.75
C GLU A 524 19.54 12.89 -18.75
N ASP A 525 18.94 13.99 -19.19
CA ASP A 525 18.53 15.15 -18.40
C ASP A 525 17.20 14.94 -17.64
N ALA A 526 16.47 13.85 -17.93
CA ALA A 526 15.29 13.48 -17.17
C ALA A 526 15.64 13.13 -15.72
N LEU A 527 14.67 13.28 -14.81
CA LEU A 527 14.84 12.96 -13.40
C LEU A 527 15.34 11.51 -13.22
N GLN A 528 16.42 11.34 -12.46
CA GLN A 528 17.09 10.05 -12.28
C GLN A 528 16.17 8.93 -11.82
N MET A 529 15.28 9.21 -10.85
CA MET A 529 14.30 8.20 -10.41
C MET A 529 13.31 7.82 -11.50
N SER A 530 12.87 8.77 -12.34
CA SER A 530 12.02 8.45 -13.50
C SER A 530 12.75 7.56 -14.51
N ARG A 531 14.05 7.76 -14.71
CA ARG A 531 14.89 6.91 -15.56
C ARG A 531 15.00 5.50 -14.99
N ILE A 532 15.17 5.36 -13.67
CA ILE A 532 15.18 4.06 -12.97
C ILE A 532 13.83 3.34 -13.16
N HIS A 533 12.72 4.02 -12.90
CA HIS A 533 11.38 3.48 -13.11
C HIS A 533 11.12 3.06 -14.57
N ASN A 534 11.52 3.89 -15.53
CA ASN A 534 11.41 3.57 -16.96
C ASN A 534 12.19 2.30 -17.33
N ARG A 535 13.47 2.22 -16.94
CA ARG A 535 14.32 1.04 -17.19
C ARG A 535 13.73 -0.22 -16.57
N MET A 536 13.26 -0.15 -15.32
CA MET A 536 12.69 -1.32 -14.66
C MET A 536 11.33 -1.74 -15.24
N LEU A 537 10.47 -0.79 -15.61
CA LEU A 537 9.21 -1.08 -16.32
C LEU A 537 9.50 -1.82 -17.64
N ARG A 538 10.48 -1.32 -18.42
CA ARG A 538 10.91 -1.96 -19.66
C ARG A 538 11.44 -3.38 -19.41
N ALA A 539 12.27 -3.57 -18.39
CA ALA A 539 12.74 -4.88 -17.98
C ALA A 539 11.57 -5.83 -17.64
N ARG A 540 10.58 -5.35 -16.90
CA ARG A 540 9.39 -6.15 -16.54
C ARG A 540 8.56 -6.53 -17.76
N ILE A 541 8.33 -5.60 -18.69
CA ILE A 541 7.64 -5.87 -19.97
C ILE A 541 8.40 -6.94 -20.77
N LEU A 542 9.71 -6.78 -20.95
CA LEU A 542 10.55 -7.76 -21.67
C LEU A 542 10.51 -9.14 -21.00
N LYS A 543 10.53 -9.19 -19.66
CA LYS A 543 10.45 -10.43 -18.90
C LYS A 543 9.11 -11.15 -19.10
N LEU A 544 8.00 -10.40 -19.09
CA LEU A 544 6.66 -10.94 -19.36
C LEU A 544 6.51 -11.43 -20.81
N ASP A 545 7.17 -10.75 -21.75
CA ASP A 545 7.27 -11.18 -23.16
C ASP A 545 8.21 -12.38 -23.39
N GLY A 546 8.90 -12.87 -22.36
CA GLY A 546 9.91 -13.94 -22.50
C GLY A 546 11.19 -13.53 -23.23
N LYS A 547 11.49 -12.22 -23.32
CA LYS A 547 12.70 -11.64 -23.93
C LYS A 547 13.79 -11.38 -22.88
N ASP A 548 15.02 -11.11 -23.33
CA ASP A 548 16.13 -10.80 -22.43
C ASP A 548 15.97 -9.42 -21.78
N TYR A 549 15.68 -9.41 -20.48
CA TYR A 549 15.39 -8.20 -19.70
C TYR A 549 16.58 -7.71 -18.86
N ARG A 550 17.59 -8.56 -18.65
CA ARG A 550 18.72 -8.33 -17.76
C ARG A 550 19.50 -7.03 -18.07
N PRO A 551 19.68 -6.61 -19.34
CA PRO A 551 20.35 -5.34 -19.62
C PRO A 551 19.60 -4.12 -19.08
N GLU A 552 18.26 -4.10 -19.21
CA GLU A 552 17.42 -2.99 -18.72
C GLU A 552 17.36 -2.98 -17.18
N GLU A 553 17.26 -4.17 -16.58
CA GLU A 553 17.31 -4.34 -15.12
C GLU A 553 18.65 -3.83 -14.56
N GLN A 554 19.76 -4.30 -15.12
CA GLN A 554 21.10 -3.87 -14.69
C GLN A 554 21.30 -2.36 -14.85
N ALA A 555 20.81 -1.77 -15.94
CA ALA A 555 20.87 -0.32 -16.15
C ALA A 555 20.07 0.46 -15.10
N ALA A 556 18.93 -0.06 -14.61
CA ALA A 556 18.18 0.56 -13.51
C ALA A 556 18.99 0.54 -12.20
N PHE A 557 19.62 -0.58 -11.86
CA PHE A 557 20.49 -0.69 -10.69
C PHE A 557 21.74 0.20 -10.80
N ASP A 558 22.32 0.30 -11.99
CA ASP A 558 23.47 1.16 -12.27
C ASP A 558 23.10 2.64 -12.06
N LEU A 559 21.94 3.08 -12.55
CA LEU A 559 21.43 4.44 -12.31
C LEU A 559 21.21 4.73 -10.83
N LEU A 560 20.67 3.78 -10.05
CA LEU A 560 20.53 3.96 -8.60
C LEU A 560 21.90 4.14 -7.93
N ARG A 561 22.84 3.26 -8.28
CA ARG A 561 24.22 3.31 -7.78
C ARG A 561 24.86 4.66 -8.08
N ASP A 562 24.78 5.14 -9.32
CA ASP A 562 25.39 6.41 -9.72
C ASP A 562 24.81 7.60 -8.93
N GLY A 563 23.51 7.57 -8.62
CA GLY A 563 22.86 8.59 -7.78
C GLY A 563 23.36 8.60 -6.34
N LEU A 564 23.58 7.42 -5.75
CA LEU A 564 24.13 7.29 -4.41
C LEU A 564 25.62 7.67 -4.35
N LEU A 565 26.38 7.43 -5.41
CA LEU A 565 27.81 7.78 -5.49
C LEU A 565 28.04 9.29 -5.68
N GLY A 566 27.12 10.00 -6.35
CA GLY A 566 27.27 11.41 -6.73
C GLY A 566 27.45 12.40 -5.57
N GLU A 567 26.92 12.10 -4.37
CA GLU A 567 27.08 12.99 -3.20
C GLU A 567 28.50 12.95 -2.61
N ILE A 568 29.20 11.81 -2.71
CA ILE A 568 30.49 11.58 -2.04
C ILE A 568 31.68 11.66 -3.00
N SER A 569 31.47 11.44 -4.31
CA SER A 569 32.52 11.59 -5.32
C SER A 569 33.15 13.00 -5.37
N ASN A 570 32.45 14.01 -4.88
CA ASN A 570 32.98 15.38 -4.74
C ASN A 570 33.91 15.57 -3.52
N ARG A 571 33.98 14.62 -2.59
CA ARG A 571 34.79 14.69 -1.36
C ARG A 571 36.10 13.90 -1.51
N LYS A 572 37.10 14.55 -2.09
CA LYS A 572 38.45 13.99 -2.21
C LYS A 572 39.13 13.87 -0.83
N SER A 573 39.98 12.86 -0.68
CA SER A 573 40.72 12.56 0.54
C SER A 573 42.23 12.72 0.30
N GLU A 574 42.96 13.11 1.35
CA GLU A 574 44.42 13.25 1.35
C GLU A 574 44.99 12.38 2.48
N PRO A 575 45.33 11.11 2.21
CA PRO A 575 45.82 10.20 3.26
C PRO A 575 47.21 10.64 3.75
N LYS A 576 47.43 10.62 5.06
CA LYS A 576 48.71 10.94 5.71
C LYS A 576 49.11 9.85 6.69
N LEU A 577 50.36 9.43 6.69
CA LEU A 577 50.82 8.40 7.63
C LEU A 577 50.78 8.96 9.06
N ASP A 578 49.84 8.50 9.87
CA ASP A 578 49.61 8.99 11.25
C ASP A 578 50.11 7.99 12.31
N VAL A 579 50.89 6.99 11.91
CA VAL A 579 51.43 5.95 12.80
C VAL A 579 52.94 5.85 12.72
N TYR A 580 53.56 5.41 13.81
CA TYR A 580 54.98 5.07 13.81
C TYR A 580 55.25 3.74 13.09
N SER A 581 56.49 3.54 12.67
CA SER A 581 56.89 2.37 11.87
C SER A 581 56.78 1.02 12.61
N ASP A 582 56.74 1.04 13.94
CA ASP A 582 56.59 -0.09 14.83
C ASP A 582 55.15 -0.27 15.34
N GLN A 583 54.25 0.66 15.04
CA GLN A 583 52.85 0.59 15.47
C GLN A 583 51.98 -0.24 14.53
N ILE A 584 50.99 -0.89 15.11
CA ILE A 584 49.89 -1.55 14.39
C ILE A 584 48.54 -0.99 14.84
N VAL A 585 47.71 -0.62 13.88
CA VAL A 585 46.33 -0.21 14.11
C VAL A 585 45.46 -1.45 14.12
N TRP A 586 44.69 -1.63 15.19
CA TRP A 586 43.74 -2.73 15.35
C TRP A 586 42.32 -2.17 15.48
N GLY A 587 41.52 -2.37 14.42
CA GLY A 587 40.10 -2.09 14.38
C GLY A 587 39.28 -3.33 14.69
N ARG A 588 38.19 -3.19 15.46
CA ARG A 588 37.29 -4.29 15.81
C ARG A 588 35.84 -3.83 15.93
N SER A 589 34.90 -4.64 15.44
CA SER A 589 33.46 -4.33 15.47
C SER A 589 32.60 -5.51 15.92
N PRO A 590 31.55 -5.28 16.73
CA PRO A 590 30.47 -6.23 16.95
C PRO A 590 29.67 -6.44 15.65
N VAL A 591 28.81 -7.45 15.63
CA VAL A 591 27.82 -7.63 14.55
C VAL A 591 26.46 -7.09 14.97
N ARG A 592 25.45 -7.18 14.10
CA ARG A 592 24.11 -6.63 14.39
C ARG A 592 23.00 -7.64 14.19
N ILE A 593 21.97 -7.53 15.01
CA ILE A 593 20.66 -8.16 14.79
C ILE A 593 19.64 -7.05 14.52
N ASP A 594 18.91 -7.16 13.41
CA ASP A 594 17.75 -6.31 13.15
C ASP A 594 16.54 -6.88 13.91
N MET A 595 15.85 -6.05 14.68
CA MET A 595 14.67 -6.46 15.46
C MET A 595 13.38 -6.16 14.70
N ALA A 596 13.28 -4.96 14.13
CA ALA A 596 12.12 -4.52 13.36
C ALA A 596 12.52 -3.48 12.31
N GLY A 597 11.77 -3.43 11.20
CA GLY A 597 11.91 -2.40 10.17
C GLY A 597 13.00 -2.65 9.11
N GLY A 598 13.65 -3.81 9.10
CA GLY A 598 14.58 -4.18 8.03
C GLY A 598 13.93 -4.03 6.64
N TRP A 599 14.74 -3.72 5.62
CA TRP A 599 14.32 -3.33 4.25
C TRP A 599 13.78 -1.90 4.10
N THR A 600 13.33 -1.26 5.18
CA THR A 600 12.92 0.15 5.09
C THR A 600 14.11 1.10 4.91
N ASP A 601 15.33 0.62 5.20
CA ASP A 601 16.60 1.32 4.98
C ASP A 601 17.12 1.19 3.52
N THR A 602 16.60 0.23 2.76
CA THR A 602 17.09 -0.08 1.42
C THR A 602 16.55 0.91 0.38
N PRO A 603 17.41 1.50 -0.45
CA PRO A 603 16.96 2.31 -1.58
C PRO A 603 16.34 1.41 -2.68
N PRO A 604 15.33 1.90 -3.42
CA PRO A 604 14.87 3.28 -3.47
C PRO A 604 13.82 3.63 -2.39
N TYR A 605 13.29 2.67 -1.63
CA TYR A 605 12.22 2.94 -0.67
C TYR A 605 12.63 4.00 0.36
N SER A 606 13.82 3.85 0.94
CA SER A 606 14.37 4.81 1.92
C SER A 606 14.57 6.22 1.33
N LEU A 607 14.79 6.33 0.02
CA LEU A 607 14.93 7.62 -0.66
C LEU A 607 13.60 8.38 -0.75
N TYR A 608 12.47 7.68 -0.77
CA TYR A 608 11.15 8.31 -0.92
C TYR A 608 10.43 8.52 0.40
N SER A 609 10.56 7.56 1.30
CA SER A 609 9.81 7.54 2.54
C SER A 609 10.70 7.81 3.74
N GLY A 610 12.02 7.63 3.63
CA GLY A 610 12.91 7.42 4.78
C GLY A 610 12.69 6.04 5.42
N GLY A 611 13.68 5.51 6.12
CA GLY A 611 13.61 4.22 6.80
C GLY A 611 13.51 4.35 8.32
N ASN A 612 12.93 3.35 8.98
CA ASN A 612 12.98 3.19 10.43
C ASN A 612 13.45 1.77 10.75
N VAL A 613 14.56 1.62 11.47
CA VAL A 613 15.08 0.30 11.86
C VAL A 613 15.40 0.30 13.35
N VAL A 614 14.88 -0.69 14.07
CA VAL A 614 15.34 -1.01 15.43
C VAL A 614 16.32 -2.16 15.34
N ASN A 615 17.56 -1.95 15.75
CA ASN A 615 18.59 -2.98 15.78
C ASN A 615 19.43 -2.91 17.06
N LEU A 616 20.28 -3.91 17.26
CA LEU A 616 21.29 -3.90 18.31
C LEU A 616 22.62 -4.44 17.84
N ALA A 617 23.68 -3.91 18.43
CA ALA A 617 25.04 -4.42 18.30
C ALA A 617 25.28 -5.56 19.29
N ILE A 618 25.82 -6.69 18.81
CA ILE A 618 26.13 -7.85 19.63
C ILE A 618 27.56 -8.35 19.41
N GLU A 619 28.17 -8.79 20.49
CA GLU A 619 29.40 -9.56 20.48
C GLU A 619 29.08 -11.05 20.52
N LEU A 620 29.96 -11.86 19.94
CA LEU A 620 29.80 -13.31 19.92
C LEU A 620 30.86 -13.93 20.81
N ASN A 621 30.44 -14.77 21.75
CA ASN A 621 31.32 -15.40 22.75
C ASN A 621 32.22 -14.37 23.49
N GLY A 622 31.66 -13.19 23.80
CA GLY A 622 32.34 -12.12 24.54
C GLY A 622 33.43 -11.37 23.77
N GLN A 623 33.46 -11.46 22.43
CA GLN A 623 34.40 -10.72 21.59
C GLN A 623 33.72 -10.12 20.35
N PRO A 624 34.19 -8.94 19.89
CA PRO A 624 33.90 -8.44 18.55
C PRO A 624 34.47 -9.40 17.48
N PRO A 625 33.62 -10.01 16.64
CA PRO A 625 34.03 -11.09 15.75
C PRO A 625 34.69 -10.60 14.46
N LEU A 626 34.60 -9.30 14.14
CA LEU A 626 35.20 -8.70 12.95
C LEU A 626 36.40 -7.85 13.36
N GLN A 627 37.56 -8.16 12.79
CA GLN A 627 38.83 -7.55 13.18
C GLN A 627 39.68 -7.22 11.96
N VAL A 628 40.34 -6.06 12.01
CA VAL A 628 41.21 -5.56 10.96
C VAL A 628 42.48 -5.03 11.59
N TYR A 629 43.61 -5.36 10.98
CA TYR A 629 44.93 -4.90 11.38
C TYR A 629 45.55 -4.13 10.21
N VAL A 630 46.06 -2.93 10.46
CA VAL A 630 46.76 -2.11 9.47
C VAL A 630 48.13 -1.71 10.02
N LYS A 631 49.18 -1.96 9.25
CA LYS A 631 50.56 -1.59 9.62
C LYS A 631 51.33 -1.08 8.40
N PRO A 632 52.40 -0.30 8.59
CA PRO A 632 53.25 0.13 7.48
C PRO A 632 54.02 -1.06 6.88
N CYS A 633 54.20 -1.03 5.57
CA CYS A 633 55.04 -1.95 4.80
C CYS A 633 56.30 -1.21 4.35
N LYS A 634 57.45 -1.90 4.37
CA LYS A 634 58.73 -1.31 3.94
C LYS A 634 58.79 -1.08 2.43
N ASP A 635 58.16 -1.97 1.68
CA ASP A 635 58.08 -1.89 0.22
C ASP A 635 56.88 -1.02 -0.18
N PHE A 636 57.02 -0.20 -1.23
CA PHE A 636 56.00 0.76 -1.66
C PHE A 636 54.87 0.11 -2.49
N HIS A 637 54.25 -0.91 -1.90
CA HIS A 637 53.07 -1.60 -2.42
C HIS A 637 52.07 -1.86 -1.29
N ILE A 638 50.86 -2.29 -1.64
CA ILE A 638 49.82 -2.65 -0.69
C ILE A 638 49.72 -4.18 -0.58
N VAL A 639 49.81 -4.71 0.64
CA VAL A 639 49.62 -6.14 0.94
C VAL A 639 48.26 -6.35 1.59
N LEU A 640 47.43 -7.19 1.00
CA LEU A 640 46.12 -7.56 1.54
C LEU A 640 46.17 -9.02 2.00
N ARG A 641 45.73 -9.29 3.23
CA ARG A 641 45.73 -10.63 3.85
C ARG A 641 44.37 -10.95 4.46
N SER A 642 43.82 -12.14 4.21
CA SER A 642 42.64 -12.67 4.90
C SER A 642 43.05 -13.91 5.69
N ILE A 643 42.86 -13.87 7.00
CA ILE A 643 43.22 -14.97 7.89
C ILE A 643 42.24 -16.13 7.73
N ASP A 644 40.95 -15.84 7.68
CA ASP A 644 39.86 -16.83 7.59
C ASP A 644 39.83 -17.57 6.24
N MET A 645 40.18 -16.90 5.15
CA MET A 645 40.27 -17.52 3.81
C MET A 645 41.68 -18.00 3.46
N GLY A 646 42.69 -17.70 4.28
CA GLY A 646 44.09 -18.06 4.01
C GLY A 646 44.66 -17.42 2.74
N ALA A 647 44.16 -16.25 2.36
CA ALA A 647 44.49 -15.58 1.09
C ALA A 647 45.46 -14.41 1.31
N MET A 648 46.26 -14.10 0.27
CA MET A 648 47.12 -12.93 0.20
C MET A 648 47.12 -12.36 -1.23
N GLU A 649 47.12 -11.04 -1.35
CA GLU A 649 47.28 -10.33 -2.62
C GLU A 649 48.22 -9.14 -2.43
N ILE A 650 49.09 -8.88 -3.40
CA ILE A 650 49.94 -7.69 -3.46
C ILE A 650 49.40 -6.81 -4.58
N VAL A 651 49.16 -5.54 -4.26
CA VAL A 651 48.62 -4.52 -5.15
C VAL A 651 49.68 -3.44 -5.34
N SER A 652 50.18 -3.30 -6.57
CA SER A 652 51.26 -2.37 -6.94
C SER A 652 50.82 -1.30 -7.93
N THR A 653 49.65 -1.45 -8.55
CA THR A 653 49.12 -0.50 -9.56
C THR A 653 47.73 0.02 -9.19
N PHE A 654 47.34 1.15 -9.79
CA PHE A 654 45.98 1.67 -9.63
C PHE A 654 44.92 0.72 -10.20
N ASP A 655 45.20 0.05 -11.33
CA ASP A 655 44.27 -0.89 -11.95
C ASP A 655 43.99 -2.09 -11.04
N GLU A 656 45.04 -2.65 -10.43
CA GLU A 656 44.91 -3.73 -9.44
C GLU A 656 44.11 -3.29 -8.21
N LEU A 657 44.29 -2.04 -7.76
CA LEU A 657 43.54 -1.47 -6.65
C LEU A 657 42.06 -1.24 -7.01
N GLN A 658 41.78 -0.84 -8.24
CA GLN A 658 40.43 -0.56 -8.73
C GLN A 658 39.65 -1.82 -9.14
N ASP A 659 40.30 -2.98 -9.26
CA ASP A 659 39.66 -4.28 -9.47
C ASP A 659 39.00 -4.84 -8.20
N TYR A 660 38.10 -4.04 -7.61
CA TYR A 660 37.29 -4.43 -6.44
C TYR A 660 35.92 -5.02 -6.84
N LYS A 661 35.52 -4.96 -8.11
CA LYS A 661 34.23 -5.51 -8.60
C LYS A 661 34.29 -7.02 -8.90
N LYS A 662 35.46 -7.64 -8.78
CA LYS A 662 35.65 -9.07 -9.03
C LYS A 662 34.84 -9.94 -8.05
N ILE A 663 33.85 -10.64 -8.57
CA ILE A 663 32.97 -11.51 -7.79
C ILE A 663 33.78 -12.59 -7.08
N GLY A 664 33.57 -12.75 -5.77
CA GLY A 664 34.21 -13.79 -4.96
C GLY A 664 35.65 -13.47 -4.55
N SER A 665 36.17 -12.27 -4.86
CA SER A 665 37.46 -11.84 -4.34
C SER A 665 37.39 -11.62 -2.82
N PRO A 666 38.31 -12.20 -2.02
CA PRO A 666 38.46 -11.89 -0.60
C PRO A 666 38.77 -10.41 -0.32
N PHE A 667 39.27 -9.70 -1.34
CA PHE A 667 39.90 -8.40 -1.19
C PHE A 667 39.14 -7.23 -1.84
N SER A 668 37.93 -7.48 -2.35
CA SER A 668 37.05 -6.42 -2.86
C SER A 668 36.82 -5.29 -1.85
N ILE A 669 36.51 -5.64 -0.59
CA ILE A 669 36.26 -4.67 0.48
C ILE A 669 37.49 -3.79 0.77
N PRO A 670 38.67 -4.34 1.11
CA PRO A 670 39.83 -3.50 1.41
C PRO A 670 40.33 -2.68 0.21
N LYS A 671 40.25 -3.20 -1.02
CA LYS A 671 40.57 -2.44 -2.24
C LYS A 671 39.67 -1.21 -2.42
N ALA A 672 38.36 -1.39 -2.25
CA ALA A 672 37.41 -0.29 -2.32
C ALA A 672 37.61 0.72 -1.16
N ALA A 673 37.91 0.24 0.06
CA ALA A 673 38.17 1.10 1.21
C ALA A 673 39.42 1.98 1.01
N LEU A 674 40.52 1.40 0.52
CA LEU A 674 41.74 2.13 0.17
C LEU A 674 41.50 3.14 -0.96
N SER A 675 40.71 2.76 -1.97
CA SER A 675 40.30 3.69 -3.03
C SER A 675 39.59 4.91 -2.44
N LEU A 676 38.59 4.70 -1.57
CA LEU A 676 37.83 5.78 -0.90
C LEU A 676 38.68 6.62 0.08
N ALA A 677 39.74 6.04 0.63
CA ALA A 677 40.70 6.74 1.48
C ALA A 677 41.66 7.67 0.69
N GLY A 678 41.59 7.66 -0.64
CA GLY A 678 42.37 8.53 -1.51
C GLY A 678 43.55 7.87 -2.21
N PHE A 679 43.71 6.53 -2.13
CA PHE A 679 44.76 5.82 -2.88
C PHE A 679 44.40 5.52 -4.33
N ALA A 680 43.21 5.94 -4.78
CA ALA A 680 42.80 5.88 -6.18
C ALA A 680 42.64 7.31 -6.76
N PRO A 681 43.02 7.56 -8.03
CA PRO A 681 42.99 8.90 -8.61
C PRO A 681 41.64 9.62 -8.53
N ALA A 682 40.54 8.87 -8.63
CA ALA A 682 39.19 9.42 -8.57
C ALA A 682 38.84 10.04 -7.20
N PHE A 683 39.44 9.55 -6.12
CA PHE A 683 39.14 9.95 -4.74
C PHE A 683 40.30 10.70 -4.07
N SER A 684 41.45 10.81 -4.74
CA SER A 684 42.62 11.52 -4.23
C SER A 684 42.52 13.03 -4.46
N ALA A 685 42.90 13.81 -3.45
CA ALA A 685 43.07 15.26 -3.57
C ALA A 685 44.26 15.62 -4.49
N VAL A 686 45.32 14.80 -4.46
CA VAL A 686 46.57 14.98 -5.22
C VAL A 686 46.65 13.94 -6.34
N SER A 687 47.11 14.36 -7.51
CA SER A 687 47.28 13.46 -8.66
C SER A 687 48.72 12.91 -8.69
N TYR A 688 48.86 11.60 -8.77
CA TYR A 688 50.15 10.90 -8.91
C TYR A 688 50.17 10.10 -10.22
N ALA A 689 51.34 9.83 -10.79
CA ALA A 689 51.44 9.06 -12.04
C ALA A 689 51.28 7.55 -11.79
N SER A 690 51.64 7.06 -10.60
CA SER A 690 51.49 5.66 -10.20
C SER A 690 51.18 5.51 -8.71
N LEU A 691 50.66 4.33 -8.33
CA LEU A 691 50.42 3.99 -6.92
C LEU A 691 51.73 3.96 -6.11
N GLU A 692 52.82 3.49 -6.71
CA GLU A 692 54.14 3.46 -6.07
C GLU A 692 54.64 4.87 -5.72
N GLU A 693 54.49 5.84 -6.62
CA GLU A 693 54.83 7.25 -6.35
C GLU A 693 53.99 7.82 -5.21
N GLN A 694 52.69 7.53 -5.20
CA GLN A 694 51.81 7.96 -4.11
C GLN A 694 52.23 7.35 -2.76
N LEU A 695 52.60 6.07 -2.72
CA LEU A 695 53.04 5.41 -1.49
C LEU A 695 54.41 5.93 -1.01
N LYS A 696 55.30 6.33 -1.93
CA LYS A 696 56.55 7.02 -1.60
C LYS A 696 56.30 8.38 -0.96
N ASP A 697 55.37 9.16 -1.50
CA ASP A 697 54.97 10.46 -0.94
C ASP A 697 54.25 10.31 0.41
N PHE A 698 53.39 9.28 0.53
CA PHE A 698 52.75 8.89 1.79
C PHE A 698 53.77 8.45 2.86
N GLY A 699 54.92 7.93 2.44
CA GLY A 699 56.07 7.59 3.30
C GLY A 699 56.23 6.10 3.63
N ALA A 700 55.33 5.23 3.20
CA ALA A 700 55.40 3.78 3.39
C ALA A 700 54.44 3.02 2.46
N GLY A 701 54.66 1.72 2.27
CA GLY A 701 53.59 0.83 1.81
C GLY A 701 52.60 0.50 2.93
N ILE A 702 51.57 -0.28 2.62
CA ILE A 702 50.48 -0.60 3.57
C ILE A 702 50.26 -2.10 3.60
N GLU A 703 50.13 -2.68 4.79
CA GLU A 703 49.64 -4.05 4.96
C GLU A 703 48.30 -4.03 5.71
N VAL A 704 47.24 -4.53 5.07
CA VAL A 704 45.89 -4.68 5.64
C VAL A 704 45.60 -6.17 5.82
N THR A 705 45.39 -6.59 7.06
CA THR A 705 45.02 -7.97 7.41
C THR A 705 43.61 -7.99 8.01
N LEU A 706 42.71 -8.81 7.46
CA LEU A 706 41.34 -8.98 7.92
C LEU A 706 41.08 -10.37 8.50
N LEU A 707 40.21 -10.41 9.51
CA LEU A 707 39.69 -11.62 10.14
C LEU A 707 38.18 -11.46 10.37
N ALA A 708 37.39 -12.34 9.75
CA ALA A 708 35.98 -12.50 10.06
C ALA A 708 35.77 -13.84 10.79
N ALA A 709 35.53 -13.81 12.10
CA ALA A 709 35.29 -15.01 12.90
C ALA A 709 33.85 -15.56 12.77
N ILE A 710 33.18 -15.29 11.64
CA ILE A 710 31.81 -15.70 11.34
C ILE A 710 31.75 -16.14 9.88
N PRO A 711 31.05 -17.25 9.55
CA PRO A 711 30.85 -17.66 8.16
C PRO A 711 30.18 -16.58 7.30
N ALA A 712 30.58 -16.48 6.04
CA ALA A 712 29.86 -15.69 5.04
C ALA A 712 28.40 -16.16 4.93
N GLY A 713 27.48 -15.22 4.67
CA GLY A 713 26.05 -15.53 4.62
C GLY A 713 25.42 -15.81 6.00
N SER A 714 26.01 -15.27 7.07
CA SER A 714 25.47 -15.36 8.44
C SER A 714 24.14 -14.64 8.65
N GLY A 715 23.87 -13.61 7.84
CA GLY A 715 22.73 -12.72 8.05
C GLY A 715 22.95 -11.66 9.13
N LEU A 716 24.14 -11.53 9.71
CA LEU A 716 24.44 -10.58 10.81
C LEU A 716 25.06 -9.25 10.35
N GLY A 717 24.89 -8.88 9.08
CA GLY A 717 25.46 -7.65 8.50
C GLY A 717 26.98 -7.68 8.35
N THR A 718 27.56 -8.88 8.29
CA THR A 718 29.02 -9.11 8.36
C THR A 718 29.80 -8.32 7.30
N SER A 719 29.33 -8.27 6.05
CA SER A 719 30.06 -7.61 4.96
C SER A 719 30.14 -6.10 5.14
N SER A 720 29.01 -5.43 5.43
CA SER A 720 28.94 -3.99 5.64
C SER A 720 29.76 -3.57 6.86
N ILE A 721 29.62 -4.30 7.96
CA ILE A 721 30.33 -3.98 9.20
C ILE A 721 31.84 -4.24 9.04
N LEU A 722 32.24 -5.29 8.31
CA LEU A 722 33.65 -5.51 7.98
C LEU A 722 34.19 -4.34 7.15
N ALA A 723 33.45 -3.86 6.16
CA ALA A 723 33.81 -2.67 5.39
C ALA A 723 33.95 -1.43 6.29
N SER A 724 33.03 -1.18 7.21
CA SER A 724 33.15 -0.11 8.20
C SER A 724 34.38 -0.26 9.10
N THR A 725 34.70 -1.49 9.50
CA THR A 725 35.86 -1.79 10.35
C THR A 725 37.17 -1.51 9.61
N VAL A 726 37.24 -1.89 8.33
CA VAL A 726 38.38 -1.58 7.46
C VAL A 726 38.52 -0.08 7.26
N LEU A 727 37.43 0.61 6.90
CA LEU A 727 37.43 2.07 6.73
C LEU A 727 37.83 2.78 8.03
N GLY A 728 37.34 2.33 9.18
CA GLY A 728 37.69 2.89 10.48
C GLY A 728 39.16 2.67 10.87
N ALA A 729 39.73 1.50 10.56
CA ALA A 729 41.15 1.25 10.78
C ALA A 729 42.03 2.08 9.82
N ILE A 730 41.64 2.20 8.55
CA ILE A 730 42.33 3.06 7.56
C ILE A 730 42.21 4.53 7.95
N ASN A 731 41.06 4.97 8.46
CA ASN A 731 40.84 6.33 8.93
C ASN A 731 41.84 6.73 10.03
N ASP A 732 42.05 5.86 11.00
CA ASP A 732 43.05 6.06 12.07
C ASP A 732 44.48 5.97 11.53
N PHE A 733 44.78 4.99 10.68
CA PHE A 733 46.11 4.80 10.08
C PHE A 733 46.55 5.97 9.18
N CYS A 734 45.60 6.53 8.43
CA CYS A 734 45.83 7.59 7.43
C CYS A 734 45.49 9.01 7.93
N GLY A 735 45.15 9.19 9.21
CA GLY A 735 44.84 10.51 9.78
C GLY A 735 43.69 11.25 9.08
N LEU A 736 42.68 10.53 8.58
CA LEU A 736 41.60 11.10 7.74
C LEU A 736 40.52 11.86 8.52
N ALA A 737 40.53 11.75 9.85
CA ALA A 737 39.65 12.45 10.78
C ALA A 737 38.13 12.25 10.53
N TRP A 738 37.73 11.09 9.98
CA TRP A 738 36.32 10.73 9.85
C TRP A 738 35.74 10.33 11.21
N ASP A 739 34.54 10.82 11.50
CA ASP A 739 33.75 10.33 12.63
C ASP A 739 33.02 9.01 12.28
N LYS A 740 32.32 8.43 13.26
CA LYS A 740 31.57 7.18 13.06
C LYS A 740 30.47 7.30 11.98
N ASN A 741 29.85 8.48 11.83
CA ASN A 741 28.80 8.69 10.84
C ASN A 741 29.39 8.75 9.43
N GLU A 742 30.48 9.49 9.22
CA GLU A 742 31.20 9.55 7.95
C GLU A 742 31.75 8.17 7.57
N ILE A 743 32.25 7.37 8.53
CA ILE A 743 32.62 5.96 8.29
C ILE A 743 31.43 5.16 7.76
N CYS A 744 30.24 5.31 8.37
CA CYS A 744 29.03 4.60 7.93
C CYS A 744 28.54 5.08 6.55
N GLN A 745 28.61 6.38 6.25
CA GLN A 745 28.26 6.93 4.95
C GLN A 745 29.21 6.44 3.85
N ARG A 746 30.53 6.44 4.13
CA ARG A 746 31.54 5.88 3.22
C ARG A 746 31.39 4.36 3.06
N THR A 747 30.92 3.68 4.09
CA THR A 747 30.57 2.25 3.99
C THR A 747 29.42 2.05 3.00
N LEU A 748 28.36 2.87 3.07
CA LEU A 748 27.25 2.77 2.11
C LEU A 748 27.76 2.94 0.67
N VAL A 749 28.61 3.95 0.43
CA VAL A 749 29.25 4.16 -0.88
C VAL A 749 30.08 2.96 -1.31
N LEU A 750 30.88 2.41 -0.40
CA LEU A 750 31.69 1.22 -0.64
C LEU A 750 30.80 0.06 -1.09
N GLU A 751 29.67 -0.19 -0.43
CA GLU A 751 28.74 -1.26 -0.83
C GLU A 751 28.16 -1.07 -2.22
N GLN A 752 27.81 0.18 -2.55
CA GLN A 752 27.31 0.53 -3.88
C GLN A 752 28.39 0.31 -4.94
N LEU A 753 29.66 0.63 -4.67
CA LEU A 753 30.79 0.30 -5.55
C LEU A 753 30.96 -1.21 -5.75
N LEU A 754 30.68 -2.01 -4.72
CA LEU A 754 30.82 -3.47 -4.71
C LEU A 754 29.64 -4.24 -5.33
N THR A 755 28.60 -3.57 -5.84
CA THR A 755 27.41 -4.14 -6.50
C THR A 755 26.37 -4.80 -5.57
N THR A 756 26.51 -4.72 -4.24
CA THR A 756 25.64 -5.49 -3.32
C THR A 756 24.27 -4.86 -3.07
N GLY A 757 24.06 -3.59 -3.43
CA GLY A 757 22.74 -2.95 -3.39
C GLY A 757 22.12 -2.87 -1.98
N GLY A 758 22.96 -2.91 -0.93
CA GLY A 758 22.53 -2.90 0.46
C GLY A 758 21.91 -1.56 0.91
N GLY A 759 21.17 -1.62 2.01
CA GLY A 759 20.70 -0.43 2.72
C GLY A 759 21.72 0.09 3.72
N TRP A 760 21.32 1.01 4.59
CA TRP A 760 22.22 1.63 5.57
C TRP A 760 22.23 0.98 6.96
N GLN A 761 21.33 0.04 7.25
CA GLN A 761 21.14 -0.42 8.63
C GLN A 761 22.35 -1.19 9.21
N ASP A 762 23.10 -1.90 8.38
CA ASP A 762 24.10 -2.87 8.82
C ASP A 762 25.29 -2.18 9.46
N GLN A 763 25.85 -1.18 8.76
CA GLN A 763 26.97 -0.38 9.23
C GLN A 763 26.62 0.38 10.50
N TYR A 764 25.49 1.08 10.54
CA TYR A 764 25.07 1.80 11.74
C TYR A 764 24.76 0.82 12.88
N GLY A 765 24.23 -0.36 12.55
CA GLY A 765 23.93 -1.44 13.48
C GLY A 765 25.14 -1.96 14.24
N GLY A 766 26.27 -2.18 13.56
CA GLY A 766 27.51 -2.70 14.18
C GLY A 766 28.47 -1.62 14.69
N VAL A 767 28.56 -0.47 14.00
CA VAL A 767 29.51 0.60 14.38
C VAL A 767 29.10 1.31 15.66
N LEU A 768 27.78 1.47 15.88
CA LEU A 768 27.23 2.08 17.08
C LEU A 768 26.82 1.01 18.10
N GLN A 769 27.01 1.30 19.37
CA GLN A 769 26.71 0.40 20.48
C GLN A 769 25.21 0.22 20.73
N GLY A 770 24.89 -0.80 21.53
CA GLY A 770 23.60 -0.98 22.20
C GLY A 770 22.41 -1.18 21.26
N VAL A 771 21.23 -1.10 21.88
CA VAL A 771 19.92 -1.13 21.22
C VAL A 771 19.57 0.28 20.76
N LYS A 772 19.08 0.42 19.54
CA LYS A 772 18.84 1.73 18.94
C LYS A 772 17.75 1.70 17.88
N LEU A 773 17.01 2.80 17.81
CA LEU A 773 16.15 3.17 16.69
C LEU A 773 16.94 4.11 15.77
N LEU A 774 17.03 3.74 14.50
CA LEU A 774 17.67 4.50 13.44
C LEU A 774 16.60 5.00 12.47
N GLN A 775 16.61 6.29 12.15
CA GLN A 775 15.59 6.90 11.28
C GLN A 775 16.21 7.81 10.24
N THR A 776 15.86 7.61 8.96
CA THR A 776 16.20 8.58 7.91
C THR A 776 14.96 9.33 7.43
N GLU A 777 15.19 10.48 6.83
CA GLU A 777 14.20 11.18 6.03
C GLU A 777 14.31 10.76 4.56
N ALA A 778 13.34 11.19 3.75
CA ALA A 778 13.39 11.02 2.31
C ALA A 778 14.53 11.86 1.70
N GLY A 779 15.20 11.34 0.68
CA GLY A 779 16.29 12.00 -0.03
C GLY A 779 17.51 11.10 -0.24
N PHE A 780 18.49 11.57 -1.01
CA PHE A 780 19.75 10.83 -1.23
C PHE A 780 20.69 10.87 -0.02
N ALA A 781 20.61 11.93 0.79
CA ALA A 781 21.31 12.05 2.06
C ALA A 781 20.74 11.08 3.13
N GLN A 782 21.10 9.80 3.03
CA GLN A 782 20.69 8.76 3.97
C GLN A 782 21.59 8.73 5.21
N SER A 783 21.46 9.76 6.05
CA SER A 783 22.15 9.86 7.35
C SER A 783 21.16 9.68 8.50
N PRO A 784 21.10 8.49 9.14
CA PRO A 784 20.11 8.20 10.17
C PRO A 784 20.29 9.06 11.43
N LEU A 785 19.18 9.57 11.95
CA LEU A 785 19.05 10.00 13.33
C LEU A 785 19.08 8.77 14.24
N VAL A 786 19.96 8.79 15.24
CA VAL A 786 20.14 7.68 16.19
C VAL A 786 19.44 8.00 17.51
N ARG A 787 18.60 7.08 17.98
CA ARG A 787 17.97 7.12 19.31
C ARG A 787 18.30 5.83 20.06
N TRP A 788 19.14 5.93 21.08
CA TRP A 788 19.47 4.80 21.95
C TRP A 788 18.28 4.41 22.81
N LEU A 789 18.06 3.10 22.94
CA LEU A 789 16.96 2.53 23.70
C LEU A 789 17.48 1.86 24.99
N PRO A 790 16.65 1.72 26.02
CA PRO A 790 17.01 0.97 27.23
C PRO A 790 17.40 -0.48 26.90
N ASP A 791 18.41 -0.99 27.61
CA ASP A 791 18.94 -2.34 27.42
C ASP A 791 18.35 -3.37 28.38
N HIS A 792 17.48 -2.95 29.30
CA HIS A 792 16.94 -3.77 30.40
C HIS A 792 16.36 -5.11 29.92
N LEU A 793 15.66 -5.12 28.78
CA LEU A 793 15.11 -6.36 28.22
C LEU A 793 16.19 -7.40 27.86
N PHE A 794 17.41 -6.97 27.56
CA PHE A 794 18.51 -7.83 27.13
C PHE A 794 19.51 -8.14 28.25
N THR A 795 19.61 -7.27 29.25
CA THR A 795 20.63 -7.34 30.31
C THR A 795 20.08 -7.85 31.64
N HIS A 796 18.78 -7.70 31.90
CA HIS A 796 18.17 -8.10 33.16
C HIS A 796 18.19 -9.63 33.33
N PRO A 797 18.52 -10.18 34.53
CA PRO A 797 18.65 -11.62 34.74
C PRO A 797 17.40 -12.45 34.39
N GLU A 798 16.21 -11.85 34.50
CA GLU A 798 14.95 -12.52 34.17
C GLU A 798 14.80 -12.84 32.68
N TYR A 799 15.34 -11.98 31.81
CA TYR A 799 15.12 -12.03 30.36
C TYR A 799 16.38 -12.40 29.57
N LYS A 800 17.57 -12.13 30.13
CA LYS A 800 18.86 -12.36 29.47
C LYS A 800 18.98 -13.77 28.88
N ASP A 801 18.59 -14.79 29.64
CA ASP A 801 18.70 -16.19 29.22
C ASP A 801 17.60 -16.61 28.22
N CYS A 802 16.56 -15.78 28.06
CA CYS A 802 15.49 -16.02 27.09
C CYS A 802 15.90 -15.64 25.67
N HIS A 803 16.98 -14.87 25.48
CA HIS A 803 17.48 -14.53 24.16
C HIS A 803 18.46 -15.61 23.66
N LEU A 804 18.14 -16.23 22.53
CA LEU A 804 18.93 -17.34 21.98
C LEU A 804 19.37 -17.02 20.56
N LEU A 805 20.62 -17.37 20.25
CA LEU A 805 21.18 -17.27 18.91
C LEU A 805 21.69 -18.65 18.46
N TYR A 806 21.13 -19.14 17.37
CA TYR A 806 21.42 -20.47 16.83
C TYR A 806 21.91 -20.35 15.39
N TYR A 807 23.13 -20.80 15.12
CA TYR A 807 23.59 -20.92 13.74
C TYR A 807 22.95 -22.16 13.12
N THR A 808 22.17 -21.99 12.05
CA THR A 808 21.44 -23.10 11.41
C THR A 808 22.37 -24.01 10.59
N GLY A 809 23.56 -23.53 10.20
CA GLY A 809 24.45 -24.22 9.25
C GLY A 809 23.96 -24.21 7.80
N ILE A 810 22.77 -23.65 7.54
CA ILE A 810 22.19 -23.49 6.21
C ILE A 810 22.68 -22.14 5.67
N THR A 811 23.30 -22.13 4.50
CA THR A 811 23.79 -20.90 3.86
C THR A 811 23.26 -20.81 2.44
N ARG A 812 22.60 -19.69 2.10
CA ARG A 812 22.21 -19.33 0.73
C ARG A 812 22.66 -17.91 0.44
N THR A 813 22.99 -17.62 -0.81
CA THR A 813 23.31 -16.26 -1.25
C THR A 813 22.05 -15.40 -1.29
N ALA A 814 21.99 -14.36 -0.46
CA ALA A 814 20.87 -13.41 -0.37
C ALA A 814 20.69 -12.51 -1.62
N LYS A 815 21.60 -12.56 -2.60
CA LYS A 815 21.58 -11.69 -3.78
C LYS A 815 20.28 -11.80 -4.60
N GLY A 816 19.71 -13.00 -4.71
CA GLY A 816 18.46 -13.21 -5.45
C GLY A 816 17.24 -12.56 -4.79
N ILE A 817 17.16 -12.64 -3.46
CA ILE A 817 16.09 -12.06 -2.65
C ILE A 817 16.13 -10.53 -2.74
N LEU A 818 17.33 -9.96 -2.56
CA LEU A 818 17.52 -8.51 -2.58
C LEU A 818 17.18 -7.89 -3.95
N ALA A 819 17.60 -8.52 -5.05
CA ALA A 819 17.30 -8.01 -6.38
C ALA A 819 15.79 -8.02 -6.67
N GLU A 820 15.08 -9.08 -6.25
CA GLU A 820 13.63 -9.20 -6.47
C GLU A 820 12.85 -8.12 -5.71
N ILE A 821 13.12 -7.97 -4.42
CA ILE A 821 12.45 -6.97 -3.57
C ILE A 821 12.73 -5.55 -4.08
N VAL A 822 13.98 -5.24 -4.42
CA VAL A 822 14.36 -3.92 -4.94
C VAL A 822 13.74 -3.66 -6.32
N SER A 823 13.67 -4.66 -7.19
CA SER A 823 12.94 -4.55 -8.46
C SER A 823 11.45 -4.24 -8.24
N SER A 824 10.81 -4.87 -7.25
CA SER A 824 9.43 -4.57 -6.85
C SER A 824 9.27 -3.14 -6.30
N MET A 825 10.27 -2.61 -5.58
CA MET A 825 10.30 -1.20 -5.15
C MET A 825 10.45 -0.24 -6.34
N PHE A 826 11.32 -0.55 -7.31
CA PHE A 826 11.46 0.23 -8.55
C PHE A 826 10.18 0.23 -9.38
N LEU A 827 9.39 -0.84 -9.31
CA LEU A 827 8.10 -0.92 -9.99
C LEU A 827 6.96 -0.25 -9.20
N ASN A 828 7.21 0.33 -8.03
CA ASN A 828 6.17 0.83 -7.13
C ASN A 828 5.04 -0.19 -6.87
N SER A 829 5.38 -1.48 -6.73
CA SER A 829 4.36 -2.50 -6.49
C SER A 829 3.54 -2.16 -5.24
N SER A 830 2.20 -2.04 -5.38
CA SER A 830 1.32 -1.59 -4.28
C SER A 830 1.49 -2.46 -3.04
N LEU A 831 1.51 -3.78 -3.24
CA LEU A 831 1.65 -4.77 -2.18
C LEU A 831 2.94 -4.55 -1.37
N HIS A 832 4.08 -4.43 -2.06
CA HIS A 832 5.38 -4.28 -1.43
C HIS A 832 5.53 -2.91 -0.76
N LEU A 833 5.09 -1.83 -1.40
CA LEU A 833 5.15 -0.49 -0.82
C LEU A 833 4.30 -0.37 0.45
N ASN A 834 3.10 -0.96 0.45
CA ASN A 834 2.24 -1.01 1.62
C ASN A 834 2.89 -1.80 2.75
N LEU A 835 3.42 -2.99 2.47
CA LEU A 835 4.13 -3.81 3.45
C LEU A 835 5.34 -3.08 4.04
N LEU A 836 6.16 -2.42 3.22
CA LEU A 836 7.30 -1.62 3.69
C LEU A 836 6.87 -0.44 4.57
N SER A 837 5.76 0.22 4.24
CA SER A 837 5.15 1.25 5.09
C SER A 837 4.73 0.69 6.45
N GLU A 838 4.14 -0.50 6.48
CA GLU A 838 3.79 -1.18 7.72
C GLU A 838 5.01 -1.61 8.52
N MET A 839 6.08 -2.09 7.87
CA MET A 839 7.34 -2.42 8.54
C MET A 839 7.99 -1.19 9.16
N LYS A 840 7.90 -0.03 8.49
CA LYS A 840 8.40 1.24 9.01
C LYS A 840 7.62 1.69 10.25
N ALA A 841 6.31 1.52 10.26
CA ALA A 841 5.46 1.78 11.43
C ALA A 841 5.75 0.77 12.56
N HIS A 842 5.88 -0.51 12.22
CA HIS A 842 6.19 -1.60 13.15
C HIS A 842 7.52 -1.41 13.90
N ALA A 843 8.52 -0.76 13.28
CA ALA A 843 9.73 -0.36 13.97
C ALA A 843 9.47 0.63 15.13
N LEU A 844 8.44 1.48 15.02
CA LEU A 844 8.03 2.39 16.10
C LEU A 844 7.28 1.64 17.20
N ASP A 845 6.44 0.66 16.84
CA ASP A 845 5.80 -0.25 17.80
C ASP A 845 6.85 -1.00 18.63
N MET A 846 7.89 -1.52 17.95
CA MET A 846 9.04 -2.18 18.60
C MET A 846 9.80 -1.24 19.53
N ASN A 847 10.08 -0.03 19.08
CA ASN A 847 10.70 1.00 19.91
C ASN A 847 9.87 1.28 21.19
N GLU A 848 8.56 1.43 21.06
CA GLU A 848 7.69 1.70 22.19
C GLU A 848 7.66 0.52 23.19
N ALA A 849 7.57 -0.72 22.70
CA ALA A 849 7.60 -1.92 23.54
C ALA A 849 8.90 -2.02 24.36
N ILE A 850 10.05 -1.72 23.74
CA ILE A 850 11.36 -1.69 24.42
C ILE A 850 11.39 -0.58 25.47
N GLN A 851 10.93 0.63 25.12
CA GLN A 851 10.91 1.77 26.05
C GLN A 851 10.03 1.52 27.28
N ARG A 852 8.92 0.79 27.12
CA ARG A 852 8.02 0.41 28.20
C ARG A 852 8.49 -0.80 29.02
N GLY A 853 9.55 -1.50 28.57
CA GLY A 853 10.00 -2.74 29.21
C GLY A 853 9.04 -3.92 29.02
N SER A 854 8.23 -3.91 27.96
CA SER A 854 7.22 -4.94 27.69
C SER A 854 7.84 -6.17 27.00
N PHE A 855 8.49 -7.06 27.76
CA PHE A 855 9.20 -8.24 27.21
C PHE A 855 8.34 -9.16 26.33
N VAL A 856 7.13 -9.48 26.80
CA VAL A 856 6.19 -10.35 26.05
C VAL A 856 5.81 -9.73 24.71
N GLU A 857 5.53 -8.42 24.71
CA GLU A 857 5.18 -7.69 23.50
C GLU A 857 6.37 -7.58 22.56
N PHE A 858 7.57 -7.28 23.07
CA PHE A 858 8.81 -7.32 22.31
C PHE A 858 8.98 -8.66 21.56
N GLY A 859 8.81 -9.78 22.26
CA GLY A 859 8.90 -11.12 21.67
C GLY A 859 7.87 -11.33 20.55
N ARG A 860 6.63 -10.92 20.75
CA ARG A 860 5.58 -10.98 19.71
C ARG A 860 5.90 -10.11 18.50
N LEU A 861 6.43 -8.90 18.72
CA LEU A 861 6.80 -7.99 17.65
C LEU A 861 7.99 -8.51 16.83
N VAL A 862 8.91 -9.28 17.43
CA VAL A 862 9.95 -10.02 16.69
C VAL A 862 9.31 -11.06 15.76
N GLY A 863 8.31 -11.81 16.26
CA GLY A 863 7.53 -12.74 15.45
C GLY A 863 6.79 -12.04 14.30
N LYS A 864 6.16 -10.88 14.57
CA LYS A 864 5.51 -10.06 13.52
C LYS A 864 6.50 -9.60 12.46
N THR A 865 7.73 -9.23 12.83
CA THR A 865 8.79 -8.91 11.85
C THR A 865 9.14 -10.11 10.96
N TRP A 866 9.14 -11.32 11.52
CA TRP A 866 9.36 -12.53 10.72
C TRP A 866 8.26 -12.77 9.68
N GLU A 867 7.00 -12.63 10.08
CA GLU A 867 5.87 -12.72 9.15
C GLU A 867 5.93 -11.65 8.06
N GLN A 868 6.29 -10.41 8.41
CA GLN A 868 6.50 -9.33 7.43
C GLN A 868 7.63 -9.64 6.44
N ASN A 869 8.77 -10.18 6.91
CA ASN A 869 9.88 -10.54 6.04
C ASN A 869 9.50 -11.71 5.10
N LYS A 870 8.73 -12.70 5.58
CA LYS A 870 8.20 -13.78 4.72
C LYS A 870 7.21 -13.27 3.68
N ALA A 871 6.41 -12.27 4.03
CA ALA A 871 5.46 -11.65 3.11
C ALA A 871 6.15 -10.79 2.04
N LEU A 872 7.34 -10.23 2.31
CA LEU A 872 8.14 -9.51 1.33
C LEU A 872 8.71 -10.43 0.26
N ASP A 873 9.29 -11.57 0.65
CA ASP A 873 9.78 -12.57 -0.29
C ASP A 873 9.69 -13.98 0.29
N SER A 874 9.15 -14.89 -0.51
CA SER A 874 9.02 -16.31 -0.18
C SER A 874 10.36 -17.02 0.02
N GLY A 875 11.43 -16.51 -0.61
CA GLY A 875 12.80 -17.01 -0.45
C GLY A 875 13.40 -16.77 0.93
N THR A 876 12.77 -15.91 1.76
CA THR A 876 13.20 -15.59 3.13
C THR A 876 13.24 -16.83 4.03
N ASN A 877 12.27 -17.74 3.89
CA ASN A 877 12.14 -18.90 4.77
C ASN A 877 12.14 -20.23 4.00
N PRO A 878 13.31 -20.85 3.78
CA PRO A 878 13.40 -22.16 3.16
C PRO A 878 12.75 -23.25 4.03
N PRO A 879 12.22 -24.35 3.46
CA PRO A 879 11.60 -25.43 4.22
C PRO A 879 12.49 -26.02 5.32
N ALA A 880 13.81 -26.04 5.11
CA ALA A 880 14.77 -26.53 6.10
C ALA A 880 14.90 -25.61 7.33
N VAL A 881 14.67 -24.30 7.17
CA VAL A 881 14.60 -23.36 8.30
C VAL A 881 13.27 -23.50 9.02
N GLU A 882 12.16 -23.63 8.28
CA GLU A 882 10.84 -23.85 8.88
C GLU A 882 10.80 -25.14 9.73
N ALA A 883 11.44 -26.22 9.27
CA ALA A 883 11.56 -27.45 10.05
C ALA A 883 12.29 -27.26 11.40
N ILE A 884 13.25 -26.34 11.49
CA ILE A 884 13.91 -25.99 12.77
C ILE A 884 12.94 -25.23 13.66
N ILE A 885 12.20 -24.28 13.09
CA ILE A 885 11.22 -23.44 13.77
C ILE A 885 10.07 -24.29 14.34
N ASP A 886 9.56 -25.25 13.57
CA ASP A 886 8.46 -26.13 13.98
C ASP A 886 8.76 -26.93 15.25
N LEU A 887 10.03 -27.25 15.51
CA LEU A 887 10.46 -27.95 16.73
C LEU A 887 10.37 -27.09 18.00
N ILE A 888 10.38 -25.76 17.85
CA ILE A 888 10.60 -24.84 18.98
C ILE A 888 9.52 -23.76 19.13
N LYS A 889 8.65 -23.55 18.13
CA LYS A 889 7.71 -22.42 18.09
C LYS A 889 6.84 -22.30 19.34
N ASP A 890 6.39 -23.42 19.89
CA ASP A 890 5.56 -23.47 21.11
C ASP A 890 6.27 -22.97 22.37
N TYR A 891 7.61 -22.92 22.38
CA TYR A 891 8.43 -22.46 23.50
C TYR A 891 8.90 -21.00 23.33
N THR A 892 8.58 -20.37 22.21
CA THR A 892 9.00 -19.01 21.89
C THR A 892 7.86 -18.00 21.97
N LEU A 893 8.20 -16.75 22.24
CA LEU A 893 7.35 -15.58 22.01
C LEU A 893 7.47 -15.10 20.55
N GLY A 894 8.65 -15.26 19.96
CA GLY A 894 8.92 -14.97 18.56
C GLY A 894 10.34 -15.36 18.17
N TYR A 895 10.59 -15.40 16.87
CA TYR A 895 11.85 -15.78 16.26
C TYR A 895 11.97 -15.14 14.88
N LYS A 896 13.20 -15.01 14.38
CA LYS A 896 13.47 -14.56 13.01
C LYS A 896 14.88 -14.87 12.55
N LEU A 897 15.09 -14.90 11.23
CA LEU A 897 16.41 -14.70 10.66
C LEU A 897 16.76 -13.19 10.71
N PRO A 898 17.95 -12.80 11.21
CA PRO A 898 18.34 -11.42 11.46
C PRO A 898 18.93 -10.70 10.23
N GLY A 899 18.73 -11.24 9.03
CA GLY A 899 19.22 -10.67 7.78
C GLY A 899 18.20 -10.86 6.67
N ALA A 900 18.65 -10.76 5.42
CA ALA A 900 17.79 -10.88 4.23
C ALA A 900 17.04 -12.22 4.09
N GLY A 901 17.38 -13.24 4.89
CA GLY A 901 16.73 -14.55 4.89
C GLY A 901 17.49 -15.63 4.11
N GLY A 902 16.87 -16.78 3.93
CA GLY A 902 17.41 -17.91 3.16
C GLY A 902 18.39 -18.83 3.93
N GLY A 903 18.73 -18.50 5.18
CA GLY A 903 19.64 -19.25 6.05
C GLY A 903 20.39 -18.36 7.04
N GLY A 904 21.47 -18.87 7.63
CA GLY A 904 22.33 -18.15 8.56
C GLY A 904 21.97 -18.41 10.02
N TYR A 905 21.93 -17.34 10.83
CA TYR A 905 21.54 -17.43 12.23
C TYR A 905 20.02 -17.32 12.41
N LEU A 906 19.47 -18.04 13.38
CA LEU A 906 18.12 -17.89 13.89
C LEU A 906 18.20 -17.23 15.27
N TYR A 907 17.58 -16.06 15.41
CA TYR A 907 17.40 -15.39 16.70
C TYR A 907 16.02 -15.75 17.25
N MET A 908 15.96 -16.10 18.54
CA MET A 908 14.75 -16.54 19.21
C MET A 908 14.60 -15.84 20.56
N VAL A 909 13.34 -15.52 20.90
CA VAL A 909 12.93 -15.03 22.21
C VAL A 909 12.10 -16.13 22.86
N ALA A 910 12.65 -16.80 23.87
CA ALA A 910 11.94 -17.81 24.64
C ALA A 910 10.87 -17.17 25.54
N LYS A 911 9.83 -17.93 25.90
CA LYS A 911 8.78 -17.47 26.83
C LYS A 911 9.31 -17.13 28.22
N ASP A 912 10.26 -17.92 28.69
CA ASP A 912 10.89 -17.83 30.00
C ASP A 912 12.23 -18.62 29.99
N PRO A 913 13.04 -18.56 31.06
CA PRO A 913 14.32 -19.28 31.12
C PRO A 913 14.18 -20.82 31.01
N GLN A 914 13.07 -21.41 31.46
CA GLN A 914 12.85 -22.86 31.35
C GLN A 914 12.55 -23.27 29.91
N ALA A 915 11.76 -22.47 29.20
CA ALA A 915 11.54 -22.62 27.77
C ALA A 915 12.87 -22.50 27.00
N ALA A 916 13.75 -21.57 27.39
CA ALA A 916 15.07 -21.43 26.77
C ALA A 916 15.94 -22.69 26.92
N VAL A 917 15.95 -23.31 28.10
CA VAL A 917 16.64 -24.59 28.33
C VAL A 917 16.06 -25.71 27.46
N ARG A 918 14.73 -25.78 27.33
CA ARG A 918 14.07 -26.77 26.46
C ARG A 918 14.45 -26.59 25.00
N ILE A 919 14.43 -25.36 24.50
CA ILE A 919 14.85 -25.02 23.13
C ILE A 919 16.30 -25.47 22.90
N ARG A 920 17.20 -25.16 23.84
CA ARG A 920 18.62 -25.58 23.76
C ARG A 920 18.76 -27.09 23.65
N LYS A 921 18.04 -27.84 24.49
CA LYS A 921 18.03 -29.30 24.46
C LYS A 921 17.53 -29.83 23.11
N ILE A 922 16.35 -29.39 22.67
CA ILE A 922 15.70 -29.85 21.43
C ILE A 922 16.61 -29.63 20.21
N LEU A 923 17.18 -28.43 20.06
CA LEU A 923 18.01 -28.09 18.89
C LEU A 923 19.44 -28.67 18.94
N THR A 924 19.88 -29.13 20.10
CA THR A 924 21.15 -29.86 20.24
C THR A 924 20.96 -31.34 19.93
N GLU A 925 19.85 -31.95 20.37
CA GLU A 925 19.51 -33.34 20.07
C GLU A 925 19.11 -33.53 18.60
N ASN A 926 18.47 -32.52 17.99
CA ASN A 926 17.96 -32.56 16.62
C ASN A 926 18.68 -31.57 15.69
N ALA A 927 20.01 -31.48 15.80
CA ALA A 927 20.79 -30.58 14.97
C ALA A 927 20.64 -30.95 13.48
N PRO A 928 20.24 -30.01 12.59
CA PRO A 928 19.97 -30.32 11.18
C PRO A 928 21.23 -30.68 10.38
N ASN A 929 22.41 -30.30 10.87
CA ASN A 929 23.71 -30.59 10.25
C ASN A 929 24.85 -30.41 11.29
N PRO A 930 26.07 -30.91 11.00
CA PRO A 930 27.20 -30.83 11.94
C PRO A 930 27.70 -29.42 12.27
N ARG A 931 27.29 -28.41 11.49
CA ARG A 931 27.69 -27.01 11.75
C ARG A 931 26.71 -26.30 12.68
N ALA A 932 25.49 -26.81 12.80
CA ALA A 932 24.43 -26.15 13.53
C ALA A 932 24.72 -26.15 15.04
N ARG A 933 24.65 -24.98 15.67
CA ARG A 933 25.08 -24.80 17.07
C ARG A 933 24.56 -23.50 17.68
N PHE A 934 24.42 -23.49 19.00
CA PHE A 934 24.24 -22.24 19.74
C PHE A 934 25.52 -21.43 19.77
N VAL A 935 25.36 -20.11 19.74
CA VAL A 935 26.45 -19.15 19.93
C VAL A 935 26.05 -18.21 21.07
N GLU A 936 26.97 -17.95 21.99
CA GLU A 936 26.71 -16.97 23.04
C GLU A 936 26.71 -15.58 22.42
N MET A 937 25.70 -14.78 22.76
CA MET A 937 25.62 -13.39 22.36
C MET A 937 25.49 -12.49 23.57
N THR A 938 26.16 -11.35 23.50
CA THR A 938 26.09 -10.29 24.51
C THR A 938 25.91 -8.95 23.82
N LEU A 939 25.09 -8.07 24.39
CA LEU A 939 24.93 -6.71 23.87
C LEU A 939 26.28 -5.98 23.94
N SER A 940 26.69 -5.32 22.86
CA SER A 940 27.93 -4.53 22.84
C SER A 940 27.67 -3.11 23.35
N ASP A 941 28.46 -2.68 24.33
CA ASP A 941 28.39 -1.34 24.94
C ASP A 941 29.29 -0.29 24.24
N LYS A 942 30.16 -0.74 23.32
CA LYS A 942 31.19 0.11 22.70
C LYS A 942 31.03 0.31 21.19
N GLY A 943 30.43 -0.64 20.48
CA GLY A 943 30.40 -0.62 19.01
C GLY A 943 31.80 -0.76 18.41
N PHE A 944 32.04 -0.13 17.25
CA PHE A 944 33.37 -0.08 16.62
C PHE A 944 34.39 0.58 17.53
N GLN A 945 35.56 -0.05 17.63
CA GLN A 945 36.73 0.39 18.38
C GLN A 945 37.97 0.34 17.49
N VAL A 946 38.87 1.29 17.70
CA VAL A 946 40.23 1.29 17.13
C VAL A 946 41.23 1.52 18.25
N SER A 947 42.35 0.79 18.21
CA SER A 947 43.47 0.93 19.13
C SER A 947 44.78 0.78 18.39
N ARG A 948 45.82 1.50 18.85
CA ARG A 948 47.20 1.34 18.36
C ARG A 948 48.00 0.57 19.41
N SER A 949 48.88 -0.33 18.98
CA SER A 949 49.84 -1.01 19.86
C SER A 949 51.25 -0.89 19.34
#